data_AF-A0A8A2UEA3-F1
#
_entry.id   AF-A0A8A2UEA3-F1
#
_cell.length_a   1.000
_cell.length_b   1.000
_cell.length_c   1.000
_cell.angle_alpha   90.00
_cell.angle_beta   90.00
_cell.angle_gamma   90.00
#
_symmetry.space_group_name_H-M   'P 1'
#
loop_
_entity.id
_entity.type
_entity.pdbx_description
1 polymer ?
#
loop_
_entity_poly.entity_id
_entity_poly.type
_entity_poly.pdbx_seq_one_letter_code
_entity_poly.pdbx_strand_id
1 'polypeptide(L)'
;MRSGGGYRALLAVLLVAAVGVATIGMPVVNSGMTTTAEAAESPEIAESYDSVSQVDSERDPADEVYLGENGSAVLQYDDDEGDVNQIDLGMDVSEGLAYMLVVDDIEDQDEEFQEANFSAVLDQSGFSGDGSFVMEQPEEVENFELDASGEVTDETNEFEATATGTFESQGGAAGTVDTDGQITATADRFETSGSVSADGAAGAMTGANSEGESLDLSLNDTSDGYTLDVTQERGVYDWSASQWETREQAEQTLQQQYGSLATDLGGTSEIEISNYNFEERSSGQHKLELEFTVEYTGIDDGIEQQLTTVLANSEEYDLSQSEAAEVAGTVTDLEIQTFEFSMATSGGSMDAEWDIAIDNYGELSLAMIDLAEASSMSEEMAQEDLEDARTALEAQQAVDLQSEIKWSASVEQTSDQKMELDAELSSNTENWAAYIDELEANDVDPQNDVSFSLTANTDGDELAVDAQFEIEAEDMASQAINSWANSVQNNPTTMSSDTDEFMTALSESELEVARVDGNIADGTVRVEGGAKFENMSKVADTFSDSVSISGMASGSAGNSTSLYVYVDDMGVDTESATKSDIEHLDVVGSETTVHEAGEWDEEFPEPDTDAMSEYLGVASEKSSESNESGDGDGGSDTVPGFGVGVTAIAGLLTALVLRRQA
;
A
#
# COMPACT_ATOMS: atom_id res chain seq x y z
N MET A 1 -29.21 -11.89 -9.19
CA MET A 1 -27.78 -11.65 -8.94
C MET A 1 -27.49 -10.19 -9.22
N ARG A 2 -27.87 -9.29 -8.30
CA ARG A 2 -27.54 -7.85 -8.33
C ARG A 2 -27.63 -7.35 -6.88
N SER A 3 -26.52 -6.76 -6.43
CA SER A 3 -26.34 -5.84 -5.30
C SER A 3 -27.05 -6.18 -3.98
N GLY A 4 -26.32 -6.84 -3.08
CA GLY A 4 -26.56 -6.75 -1.63
C GLY A 4 -25.27 -6.30 -0.95
N GLY A 5 -25.38 -5.44 0.06
CA GLY A 5 -24.24 -4.85 0.79
C GLY A 5 -23.25 -5.88 1.35
N GLY A 6 -23.74 -7.04 1.80
CA GLY A 6 -22.89 -8.12 2.34
C GLY A 6 -21.88 -8.71 1.34
N TYR A 7 -22.20 -8.77 0.05
CA TYR A 7 -21.25 -9.23 -0.99
C TYR A 7 -20.13 -8.20 -1.22
N ARG A 8 -20.40 -6.91 -0.94
CA ARG A 8 -19.41 -5.83 -1.06
C ARG A 8 -18.52 -5.74 0.18
N ALA A 9 -19.05 -6.01 1.37
CA ALA A 9 -18.27 -6.12 2.60
C ALA A 9 -17.27 -7.30 2.54
N LEU A 10 -17.72 -8.46 2.07
CA LEU A 10 -16.86 -9.62 1.82
C LEU A 10 -15.75 -9.30 0.79
N LEU A 11 -16.09 -8.61 -0.31
CA LEU A 11 -15.09 -8.19 -1.31
C LEU A 11 -14.11 -7.13 -0.78
N ALA A 12 -14.55 -6.23 0.10
CA ALA A 12 -13.68 -5.23 0.73
C ALA A 12 -12.69 -5.90 1.70
N VAL A 13 -13.14 -6.84 2.53
CA VAL A 13 -12.26 -7.61 3.45
C VAL A 13 -11.31 -8.52 2.66
N LEU A 14 -11.79 -9.18 1.60
CA LEU A 14 -10.92 -9.98 0.71
C LEU A 14 -9.93 -9.11 -0.08
N LEU A 15 -10.28 -7.86 -0.41
CA LEU A 15 -9.35 -6.90 -1.00
C LEU A 15 -8.29 -6.45 0.01
N VAL A 16 -8.64 -6.24 1.28
CA VAL A 16 -7.68 -5.88 2.34
C VAL A 16 -6.72 -7.02 2.62
N ALA A 17 -7.23 -8.26 2.70
CA ALA A 17 -6.39 -9.45 2.82
C ALA A 17 -5.51 -9.64 1.57
N ALA A 18 -6.06 -9.48 0.35
CA ALA A 18 -5.30 -9.61 -0.90
C ALA A 18 -4.26 -8.50 -1.09
N VAL A 19 -4.54 -7.27 -0.64
CA VAL A 19 -3.59 -6.14 -0.65
C VAL A 19 -2.49 -6.38 0.39
N GLY A 20 -2.83 -6.82 1.61
CA GLY A 20 -1.83 -7.20 2.61
C GLY A 20 -0.89 -8.34 2.14
N VAL A 21 -1.44 -9.34 1.44
CA VAL A 21 -0.64 -10.39 0.78
C VAL A 21 0.26 -9.82 -0.32
N ALA A 22 -0.26 -8.90 -1.16
CA ALA A 22 0.47 -8.36 -2.30
C ALA A 22 1.54 -7.32 -1.93
N THR A 23 1.35 -6.57 -0.84
CA THR A 23 2.26 -5.46 -0.48
C THR A 23 3.32 -5.84 0.55
N ILE A 24 3.07 -6.82 1.42
CA ILE A 24 3.97 -7.17 2.53
C ILE A 24 4.55 -8.59 2.38
N GLY A 25 3.77 -9.54 1.85
CA GLY A 25 4.20 -10.93 1.69
C GLY A 25 4.94 -11.26 0.37
N MET A 26 5.01 -10.33 -0.59
CA MET A 26 5.61 -10.55 -1.92
C MET A 26 6.96 -9.86 -2.25
N PRO A 27 7.70 -9.18 -1.35
CA PRO A 27 8.98 -8.58 -1.78
C PRO A 27 10.01 -9.63 -2.22
N VAL A 28 9.85 -10.90 -1.81
CA VAL A 28 10.81 -11.97 -2.13
C VAL A 28 10.59 -12.62 -3.49
N VAL A 29 9.34 -12.68 -3.99
CA VAL A 29 9.02 -13.38 -5.26
C VAL A 29 9.14 -12.46 -6.48
N ASN A 30 9.09 -11.13 -6.28
CA ASN A 30 9.27 -10.14 -7.34
C ASN A 30 10.57 -9.33 -7.10
N SER A 31 11.72 -9.93 -7.43
CA SER A 31 12.97 -9.19 -7.63
C SER A 31 12.83 -8.21 -8.82
N GLY A 32 12.25 -7.04 -8.57
CA GLY A 32 12.27 -5.89 -9.51
C GLY A 32 10.91 -5.37 -10.01
N MET A 33 9.77 -5.85 -9.52
CA MET A 33 8.46 -5.24 -9.86
C MET A 33 7.62 -5.03 -8.61
N THR A 34 7.79 -3.88 -7.96
CA THR A 34 6.75 -3.32 -7.09
C THR A 34 5.51 -3.15 -7.96
N THR A 35 4.48 -3.98 -7.76
CA THR A 35 3.20 -3.75 -8.43
C THR A 35 2.67 -2.41 -7.93
N THR A 36 2.81 -1.37 -8.74
CA THR A 36 2.09 -0.12 -8.57
C THR A 36 0.61 -0.47 -8.72
N ALA A 37 -0.05 -0.74 -7.61
CA ALA A 37 -1.48 -0.51 -7.54
C ALA A 37 -1.65 0.97 -7.88
N GLU A 38 -2.23 1.28 -9.05
CA GLU A 38 -2.66 2.63 -9.38
C GLU A 38 -3.44 3.12 -8.15
N ALA A 39 -2.91 4.15 -7.50
CA ALA A 39 -3.59 4.81 -6.39
C ALA A 39 -5.01 5.10 -6.89
N ALA A 40 -6.01 4.43 -6.29
CA ALA A 40 -7.39 4.83 -6.48
C ALA A 40 -7.42 6.33 -6.19
N GLU A 41 -7.89 7.11 -7.17
CA GLU A 41 -7.94 8.57 -7.10
C GLU A 41 -8.32 8.98 -5.68
N SER A 42 -7.42 9.72 -5.01
CA SER A 42 -7.61 10.16 -3.64
C SER A 42 -9.06 10.63 -3.49
N PRO A 43 -9.85 10.09 -2.56
CA PRO A 43 -11.15 10.66 -2.30
C PRO A 43 -10.93 12.14 -2.01
N GLU A 44 -11.76 12.99 -2.62
CA GLU A 44 -11.77 14.43 -2.38
C GLU A 44 -12.19 14.70 -0.91
N ILE A 45 -11.35 14.31 0.06
CA ILE A 45 -11.44 14.67 1.48
C ILE A 45 -10.48 15.82 1.74
N ALA A 46 -10.79 16.91 1.06
CA ALA A 46 -10.55 18.29 1.42
C ALA A 46 -11.11 19.03 0.22
N GLU A 47 -12.22 19.75 0.37
CA GLU A 47 -12.35 20.97 -0.41
C GLU A 47 -11.06 21.72 -0.12
N SER A 48 -10.14 21.72 -1.09
CA SER A 48 -8.87 22.37 -0.96
C SER A 48 -9.16 23.78 -0.51
N TYR A 49 -8.69 24.17 0.68
CA TYR A 49 -8.45 25.57 0.93
C TYR A 49 -7.56 26.02 -0.24
N ASP A 50 -8.15 26.89 -1.05
CA ASP A 50 -7.70 27.29 -2.39
C ASP A 50 -6.22 27.70 -2.36
N SER A 51 -5.31 26.74 -2.58
CA SER A 51 -3.91 26.90 -2.95
C SER A 51 -3.06 27.90 -2.13
N VAL A 52 -1.93 27.44 -1.60
CA VAL A 52 -0.84 28.32 -1.10
C VAL A 52 -0.42 29.40 -2.11
N SER A 53 -0.69 29.22 -3.41
CA SER A 53 -0.47 30.22 -4.46
C SER A 53 -1.46 31.40 -4.50
N GLN A 54 -2.55 31.41 -3.71
CA GLN A 54 -3.34 32.63 -3.48
C GLN A 54 -2.73 33.54 -2.41
N VAL A 55 -1.88 33.02 -1.52
CA VAL A 55 -1.12 33.83 -0.54
C VAL A 55 -0.12 34.76 -1.23
N ASP A 56 0.32 34.40 -2.44
CA ASP A 56 1.34 35.13 -3.21
C ASP A 56 0.81 36.37 -3.94
N SER A 57 -0.52 36.56 -4.03
CA SER A 57 -1.09 37.65 -4.83
C SER A 57 -1.23 38.97 -4.08
N GLU A 58 -1.32 38.98 -2.74
CA GLU A 58 -1.39 40.17 -1.91
C GLU A 58 -0.76 39.85 -0.53
N ARG A 59 0.58 39.93 -0.38
CA ARG A 59 1.19 40.12 0.96
C ARG A 59 0.71 41.48 1.46
N ASP A 60 -0.42 41.48 2.16
CA ASP A 60 -0.98 42.72 2.66
C ASP A 60 0.01 43.35 3.66
N PRO A 61 0.22 44.67 3.60
CA PRO A 61 1.02 45.34 4.61
C PRO A 61 0.40 45.17 5.99
N ALA A 62 1.22 45.18 7.05
CA ALA A 62 0.72 45.05 8.42
C ALA A 62 -0.33 46.12 8.74
N ASP A 63 -1.35 45.78 9.51
CA ASP A 63 -2.36 46.74 9.98
C ASP A 63 -1.74 47.72 10.96
N GLU A 64 -0.93 47.21 11.89
CA GLU A 64 -0.20 48.01 12.87
C GLU A 64 1.28 47.59 12.98
N VAL A 65 2.16 48.56 13.24
CA VAL A 65 3.60 48.35 13.45
C VAL A 65 4.03 49.09 14.71
N TYR A 66 4.61 48.35 15.66
CA TYR A 66 5.10 48.87 16.94
C TYR A 66 6.62 48.86 16.95
N LEU A 67 7.23 50.04 16.91
CA LEU A 67 8.68 50.18 16.91
C LEU A 67 9.25 50.02 18.32
N GLY A 68 10.30 49.20 18.47
CA GLY A 68 11.03 48.99 19.71
C GLY A 68 12.20 49.96 19.88
N GLU A 69 12.82 49.97 21.07
CA GLU A 69 13.98 50.84 21.37
C GLU A 69 15.32 50.31 20.82
N ASN A 70 15.37 49.11 20.21
CA ASN A 70 16.65 48.44 19.88
C ASN A 70 16.78 48.01 18.40
N GLY A 71 16.09 48.66 17.47
CA GLY A 71 16.04 48.26 16.07
C GLY A 71 14.93 47.26 15.74
N SER A 72 14.27 46.70 16.78
CA SER A 72 13.20 45.70 16.64
C SER A 72 11.83 46.32 16.38
N ALA A 73 10.90 45.50 15.91
CA ALA A 73 9.48 45.88 15.80
C ALA A 73 8.56 44.66 15.99
N VAL A 74 7.30 44.94 16.30
CA VAL A 74 6.20 43.97 16.25
C VAL A 74 5.23 44.40 15.14
N LEU A 75 4.98 43.53 14.18
CA LEU A 75 3.99 43.72 13.11
C LEU A 75 2.71 42.99 13.51
N GLN A 76 1.57 43.67 13.49
CA GLN A 76 0.27 43.10 13.79
C GLN A 76 -0.56 43.03 12.51
N TYR A 77 -1.11 41.84 12.25
CA TYR A 77 -2.05 41.57 11.18
C TYR A 77 -3.37 41.15 11.83
N ASP A 78 -4.44 41.87 11.56
CA ASP A 78 -5.76 41.59 12.11
C ASP A 78 -6.59 40.82 11.07
N ASP A 79 -7.07 39.64 11.43
CA ASP A 79 -8.02 38.91 10.62
C ASP A 79 -9.46 39.17 11.12
N ASP A 80 -10.26 39.80 10.26
CA ASP A 80 -11.65 40.15 10.52
C ASP A 80 -12.62 39.02 10.09
N GLU A 81 -12.16 37.95 9.43
CA GLU A 81 -13.00 36.94 8.75
C GLU A 81 -12.76 35.48 9.19
N GLY A 82 -12.48 35.23 10.48
CA GLY A 82 -12.33 33.86 10.98
C GLY A 82 -13.67 33.12 11.16
N ASP A 83 -14.00 32.22 10.22
CA ASP A 83 -15.06 31.20 10.37
C ASP A 83 -14.62 30.02 11.30
N VAL A 84 -13.38 30.03 11.79
CA VAL A 84 -12.77 28.99 12.65
C VAL A 84 -12.79 29.42 14.11
N ASN A 85 -13.14 28.51 15.02
CA ASN A 85 -13.25 28.82 16.46
C ASN A 85 -11.94 29.24 17.15
N GLN A 86 -10.82 28.58 16.83
CA GLN A 86 -9.51 28.91 17.39
C GLN A 86 -8.40 28.53 16.41
N ILE A 87 -7.49 29.47 16.16
CA ILE A 87 -6.25 29.24 15.44
C ILE A 87 -5.13 29.79 16.31
N ASP A 88 -4.23 28.91 16.76
CA ASP A 88 -3.00 29.29 17.42
C ASP A 88 -1.79 28.99 16.53
N LEU A 89 -0.95 29.98 16.30
CA LEU A 89 0.26 29.89 15.50
C LEU A 89 1.44 30.35 16.35
N GLY A 90 2.55 29.62 16.24
CA GLY A 90 3.77 29.91 16.97
C GLY A 90 5.00 29.64 16.11
N MET A 91 5.95 30.55 16.12
CA MET A 91 7.27 30.34 15.51
C MET A 91 8.35 31.01 16.36
N ASP A 92 9.42 30.29 16.64
CA ASP A 92 10.63 30.80 17.29
C ASP A 92 11.84 30.45 16.42
N VAL A 93 12.38 31.45 15.72
CA VAL A 93 13.50 31.25 14.78
C VAL A 93 14.79 30.90 15.51
N SER A 94 14.94 31.36 16.76
CA SER A 94 16.16 31.17 17.55
C SER A 94 16.29 29.75 18.11
N GLU A 95 15.16 29.16 18.47
CA GLU A 95 15.07 27.78 18.99
C GLU A 95 14.70 26.78 17.87
N GLY A 96 14.41 27.28 16.66
CA GLY A 96 14.15 26.47 15.49
C GLY A 96 12.75 25.82 15.47
N LEU A 97 11.77 26.40 16.17
CA LEU A 97 10.46 25.78 16.40
C LEU A 97 9.36 26.46 15.58
N ALA A 98 8.46 25.65 15.02
CA ALA A 98 7.18 26.08 14.47
C ALA A 98 6.05 25.23 15.06
N TYR A 99 4.89 25.84 15.23
CA TYR A 99 3.71 25.23 15.84
C TYR A 99 2.43 25.83 15.26
N MET A 100 1.42 24.98 15.08
CA MET A 100 0.09 25.33 14.65
C MET A 100 -0.93 24.50 15.41
N LEU A 101 -2.00 25.14 15.85
CA LEU A 101 -3.18 24.51 16.42
C LEU A 101 -4.42 25.13 15.78
N VAL A 102 -5.30 24.28 15.27
CA VAL A 102 -6.59 24.67 14.72
C VAL A 102 -7.65 23.89 15.49
N VAL A 103 -8.65 24.59 16.03
CA VAL A 103 -9.83 23.99 16.65
C VAL A 103 -11.07 24.60 16.02
N ASP A 104 -11.97 23.74 15.58
CA ASP A 104 -13.22 24.16 14.97
C ASP A 104 -14.40 23.26 15.35
N ASP A 105 -15.62 23.80 15.30
CA ASP A 105 -16.84 23.04 15.52
C ASP A 105 -17.42 22.56 14.18
N ILE A 106 -17.85 21.30 14.11
CA ILE A 106 -18.48 20.71 12.94
C ILE A 106 -19.99 20.98 13.02
N GLU A 107 -20.50 21.85 12.16
CA GLU A 107 -21.92 22.21 12.16
C GLU A 107 -22.84 21.07 11.69
N ASP A 108 -22.33 20.14 10.87
CA ASP A 108 -23.06 19.00 10.29
C ASP A 108 -22.30 17.67 10.51
N GLN A 109 -22.02 17.31 11.77
CA GLN A 109 -21.43 16.00 12.06
C GLN A 109 -22.42 14.90 11.65
N ASP A 110 -22.00 13.99 10.77
CA ASP A 110 -22.81 12.84 10.39
C ASP A 110 -23.02 11.94 11.63
N GLU A 111 -24.26 11.58 11.92
CA GLU A 111 -24.64 10.85 13.15
C GLU A 111 -23.93 9.48 13.28
N GLU A 112 -23.41 8.95 12.18
CA GLU A 112 -22.71 7.66 12.08
C GLU A 112 -21.22 7.73 12.50
N PHE A 113 -20.60 8.91 12.50
CA PHE A 113 -19.20 9.08 12.87
C PHE A 113 -19.09 9.64 14.28
N GLN A 114 -18.38 8.94 15.17
CA GLN A 114 -18.29 9.35 16.57
C GLN A 114 -16.96 10.04 16.88
N GLU A 115 -15.86 9.31 16.70
CA GLU A 115 -14.54 9.75 17.12
C GLU A 115 -13.45 9.33 16.12
N ALA A 116 -12.44 10.17 15.93
CA ALA A 116 -11.18 9.76 15.31
C ALA A 116 -10.00 10.45 15.95
N ASN A 117 -8.89 9.74 16.05
CA ASN A 117 -7.61 10.25 16.49
C ASN A 117 -6.58 9.82 15.46
N PHE A 118 -5.64 10.70 15.14
CA PHE A 118 -4.43 10.32 14.42
C PHE A 118 -3.26 11.09 15.01
N SER A 119 -2.11 10.46 15.03
CA SER A 119 -0.85 11.01 15.48
C SER A 119 0.21 10.48 14.54
N ALA A 120 1.09 11.35 14.07
CA ALA A 120 2.21 10.98 13.23
C ALA A 120 3.44 11.79 13.64
N VAL A 121 4.57 11.10 13.74
CA VAL A 121 5.85 11.66 14.15
C VAL A 121 6.89 11.24 13.11
N LEU A 122 7.60 12.23 12.59
CA LEU A 122 8.76 12.07 11.73
C LEU A 122 9.97 12.63 12.47
N ASP A 123 11.01 11.83 12.64
CA ASP A 123 12.27 12.27 13.25
C ASP A 123 13.46 11.66 12.51
N GLN A 124 14.65 11.76 13.11
CA GLN A 124 15.90 11.25 12.53
C GLN A 124 15.99 9.72 12.56
N SER A 125 15.23 9.05 13.44
CA SER A 125 15.18 7.59 13.53
C SER A 125 14.15 6.98 12.57
N GLY A 126 13.14 7.76 12.16
CA GLY A 126 12.19 7.30 11.16
C GLY A 126 10.84 7.98 11.23
N PHE A 127 9.81 7.24 10.84
CA PHE A 127 8.44 7.70 10.75
C PHE A 127 7.51 6.73 11.49
N SER A 128 6.77 7.24 12.47
CA SER A 128 5.76 6.47 13.20
C SER A 128 4.42 7.17 13.13
N GLY A 129 3.35 6.39 13.23
CA GLY A 129 2.02 6.94 13.40
C GLY A 129 1.05 5.95 13.97
N ASP A 130 0.09 6.52 14.69
CA ASP A 130 -1.02 5.81 15.30
C ASP A 130 -2.33 6.49 14.90
N GLY A 131 -3.37 5.69 14.75
CA GLY A 131 -4.69 6.18 14.43
C GLY A 131 -5.74 5.32 15.10
N SER A 132 -6.78 5.95 15.62
CA SER A 132 -7.98 5.26 16.08
C SER A 132 -9.23 5.91 15.51
N PHE A 133 -10.24 5.10 15.26
CA PHE A 133 -11.47 5.54 14.62
C PHE A 133 -12.64 4.75 15.20
N VAL A 134 -13.71 5.45 15.56
CA VAL A 134 -14.93 4.88 16.10
C VAL A 134 -16.12 5.40 15.32
N MET A 135 -16.92 4.48 14.79
CA MET A 135 -18.17 4.78 14.11
C MET A 135 -19.32 3.89 14.58
N GLU A 136 -20.55 4.26 14.26
CA GLU A 136 -21.71 3.40 14.45
C GLU A 136 -21.53 2.09 13.66
N GLN A 137 -21.80 0.98 14.31
CA GLN A 137 -21.73 -0.33 13.69
C GLN A 137 -22.77 -0.42 12.56
N PRO A 138 -22.37 -0.79 11.33
CA PRO A 138 -23.33 -0.94 10.25
C PRO A 138 -24.40 -1.99 10.58
N GLU A 139 -25.68 -1.72 10.27
CA GLU A 139 -26.81 -2.62 10.61
C GLU A 139 -26.62 -4.05 10.09
N GLU A 140 -25.86 -4.24 9.01
CA GLU A 140 -25.60 -5.57 8.45
C GLU A 140 -24.49 -6.35 9.14
N VAL A 141 -23.74 -5.74 10.06
CA VAL A 141 -22.69 -6.38 10.85
C VAL A 141 -23.29 -6.65 12.23
N GLU A 142 -23.22 -7.89 12.71
CA GLU A 142 -23.58 -8.21 14.09
C GLU A 142 -22.35 -8.27 15.00
N ASN A 143 -21.26 -8.82 14.49
CA ASN A 143 -19.94 -8.74 15.09
C ASN A 143 -18.87 -8.79 14.00
N PHE A 144 -17.73 -8.18 14.29
CA PHE A 144 -16.55 -8.24 13.45
C PHE A 144 -15.32 -8.05 14.34
N GLU A 145 -14.29 -8.84 14.08
CA GLU A 145 -12.97 -8.77 14.72
C GLU A 145 -11.94 -9.02 13.61
N LEU A 146 -11.00 -8.11 13.46
CA LEU A 146 -9.86 -8.20 12.56
C LEU A 146 -8.64 -7.84 13.36
N ASP A 147 -7.62 -8.67 13.28
CA ASP A 147 -6.30 -8.39 13.81
C ASP A 147 -5.31 -8.71 12.70
N ALA A 148 -4.48 -7.75 12.33
CA ALA A 148 -3.43 -7.91 11.35
C ALA A 148 -2.17 -7.24 11.87
N SER A 149 -1.03 -7.90 11.70
CA SER A 149 0.28 -7.37 12.06
C SER A 149 1.32 -7.88 11.09
N GLY A 150 2.32 -7.05 10.81
CA GLY A 150 3.48 -7.46 10.03
C GLY A 150 4.73 -6.75 10.52
N GLU A 151 5.85 -7.43 10.36
CA GLU A 151 7.17 -6.94 10.71
C GLU A 151 8.16 -7.38 9.62
N VAL A 152 8.91 -6.42 9.12
CA VAL A 152 10.03 -6.60 8.22
C VAL A 152 11.19 -5.84 8.83
N THR A 153 12.20 -6.53 9.34
CA THR A 153 13.40 -5.96 9.96
C THR A 153 14.64 -6.65 9.44
N ASP A 154 15.84 -6.23 9.81
CA ASP A 154 17.06 -7.00 9.53
C ASP A 154 17.02 -8.45 10.05
N GLU A 155 16.20 -8.74 11.08
CA GLU A 155 16.12 -10.06 11.71
C GLU A 155 14.94 -10.91 11.21
N THR A 156 13.79 -10.28 10.89
CA THR A 156 12.50 -10.95 10.73
C THR A 156 11.76 -10.48 9.48
N ASN A 157 11.02 -11.39 8.84
CA ASN A 157 10.02 -11.04 7.83
C ASN A 157 8.79 -11.94 8.02
N GLU A 158 7.79 -11.39 8.69
CA GLU A 158 6.60 -12.09 9.17
C GLU A 158 5.35 -11.22 8.98
N PHE A 159 4.22 -11.88 8.68
CA PHE A 159 2.91 -11.26 8.60
C PHE A 159 1.86 -12.24 9.13
N GLU A 160 0.93 -11.75 9.93
CA GLU A 160 -0.21 -12.51 10.44
C GLU A 160 -1.48 -11.67 10.33
N ALA A 161 -2.58 -12.29 9.90
CA ALA A 161 -3.89 -11.67 9.90
C ALA A 161 -4.99 -12.69 10.23
N THR A 162 -5.87 -12.32 11.13
CA THR A 162 -7.07 -13.08 11.49
C THR A 162 -8.30 -12.20 11.37
N ALA A 163 -9.36 -12.71 10.75
CA ALA A 163 -10.62 -12.01 10.63
C ALA A 163 -11.78 -12.95 10.98
N THR A 164 -12.63 -12.54 11.90
CA THR A 164 -13.87 -13.24 12.24
C THR A 164 -15.04 -12.26 12.19
N GLY A 165 -16.22 -12.74 11.81
CA GLY A 165 -17.38 -11.86 11.77
C GLY A 165 -18.69 -12.56 11.51
N THR A 166 -19.78 -11.90 11.89
CA THR A 166 -21.15 -12.33 11.66
C THR A 166 -21.92 -11.20 11.00
N PHE A 167 -22.55 -11.49 9.87
CA PHE A 167 -23.24 -10.51 9.04
C PHE A 167 -24.69 -10.91 8.76
N GLU A 168 -25.59 -9.94 8.68
CA GLU A 168 -26.93 -10.17 8.18
C GLU A 168 -26.90 -10.49 6.67
N SER A 169 -27.54 -11.59 6.28
CA SER A 169 -27.58 -12.04 4.89
C SER A 169 -29.02 -12.13 4.41
N GLN A 170 -29.43 -11.18 3.57
CA GLN A 170 -30.75 -11.18 2.89
C GLN A 170 -30.81 -12.19 1.73
N GLY A 171 -30.67 -13.48 2.03
CA GLY A 171 -31.04 -14.58 1.12
C GLY A 171 -29.90 -15.49 0.66
N GLY A 172 -30.18 -16.79 0.74
CA GLY A 172 -29.37 -17.88 0.21
C GLY A 172 -29.85 -19.22 0.78
N ALA A 173 -29.43 -20.33 0.19
CA ALA A 173 -29.59 -21.64 0.83
C ALA A 173 -28.45 -21.79 1.84
N ALA A 174 -28.73 -22.35 3.02
CA ALA A 174 -27.68 -22.63 3.99
C ALA A 174 -26.59 -23.49 3.34
N GLY A 175 -25.33 -23.14 3.62
CA GLY A 175 -24.18 -23.79 3.04
C GLY A 175 -22.89 -23.21 3.61
N THR A 176 -21.82 -23.97 3.45
CA THR A 176 -20.49 -23.63 3.93
C THR A 176 -19.52 -23.65 2.75
N VAL A 177 -18.54 -22.76 2.76
CA VAL A 177 -17.39 -22.81 1.86
C VAL A 177 -16.15 -22.67 2.73
N ASP A 178 -15.26 -23.64 2.62
CA ASP A 178 -13.97 -23.67 3.31
C ASP A 178 -12.87 -23.73 2.27
N THR A 179 -11.77 -23.04 2.54
CA THR A 179 -10.55 -23.11 1.75
C THR A 179 -9.34 -23.03 2.65
N ASP A 180 -8.36 -23.87 2.36
CA ASP A 180 -7.09 -23.92 3.06
C ASP A 180 -6.00 -24.10 2.02
N GLY A 181 -4.82 -23.53 2.27
CA GLY A 181 -3.70 -23.79 1.41
C GLY A 181 -2.40 -23.16 1.87
N GLN A 182 -1.36 -23.48 1.11
CA GLN A 182 -0.02 -22.96 1.32
C GLN A 182 0.68 -22.72 -0.01
N ILE A 183 1.57 -21.74 -0.02
CA ILE A 183 2.55 -21.48 -1.06
C ILE A 183 3.92 -21.44 -0.38
N THR A 184 4.89 -22.13 -0.98
CA THR A 184 6.29 -22.06 -0.58
C THR A 184 7.11 -21.65 -1.80
N ALA A 185 7.96 -20.64 -1.65
CA ALA A 185 8.86 -20.19 -2.70
C ALA A 185 10.29 -20.11 -2.17
N THR A 186 11.22 -20.64 -2.96
CA THR A 186 12.66 -20.38 -2.85
C THR A 186 13.12 -19.70 -4.15
N ALA A 187 14.39 -19.35 -4.23
CA ALA A 187 14.95 -18.78 -5.45
C ALA A 187 14.88 -19.71 -6.67
N ASP A 188 14.77 -21.02 -6.48
CA ASP A 188 14.79 -22.03 -7.55
C ASP A 188 13.54 -22.93 -7.59
N ARG A 189 12.66 -22.87 -6.58
CA ARG A 189 11.51 -23.76 -6.45
C ARG A 189 10.25 -22.99 -6.07
N PHE A 190 9.14 -23.38 -6.68
CA PHE A 190 7.81 -22.89 -6.33
C PHE A 190 6.88 -24.07 -6.03
N GLU A 191 6.21 -24.04 -4.89
CA GLU A 191 5.25 -25.04 -4.46
C GLU A 191 3.94 -24.38 -4.06
N THR A 192 2.82 -24.99 -4.42
CA THR A 192 1.50 -24.64 -3.90
C THR A 192 0.65 -25.87 -3.70
N SER A 193 -0.02 -25.94 -2.56
CA SER A 193 -0.97 -27.01 -2.26
C SER A 193 -2.14 -26.47 -1.47
N GLY A 194 -3.33 -27.04 -1.65
CA GLY A 194 -4.48 -26.63 -0.87
C GLY A 194 -5.75 -27.40 -1.20
N SER A 195 -6.82 -26.99 -0.55
CA SER A 195 -8.16 -27.54 -0.72
C SER A 195 -9.24 -26.47 -0.71
N VAL A 196 -10.33 -26.75 -1.40
CA VAL A 196 -11.59 -26.01 -1.32
C VAL A 196 -12.71 -27.01 -1.12
N SER A 197 -13.50 -26.85 -0.07
CA SER A 197 -14.75 -27.58 0.12
C SER A 197 -15.93 -26.63 0.14
N ALA A 198 -17.04 -27.02 -0.47
CA ALA A 198 -18.27 -26.25 -0.47
C ALA A 198 -19.47 -27.18 -0.29
N ASP A 199 -20.23 -26.99 0.78
CA ASP A 199 -21.42 -27.77 1.11
C ASP A 199 -22.69 -26.93 0.96
N GLY A 200 -23.71 -27.44 0.27
CA GLY A 200 -25.02 -26.78 0.14
C GLY A 200 -25.04 -25.56 -0.80
N ALA A 201 -23.93 -24.84 -0.95
CA ALA A 201 -23.74 -23.72 -1.87
C ALA A 201 -23.54 -24.17 -3.34
N ALA A 202 -22.82 -25.28 -3.55
CA ALA A 202 -22.46 -25.77 -4.88
C ALA A 202 -23.69 -26.23 -5.70
N GLY A 203 -24.72 -26.79 -5.04
CA GLY A 203 -25.98 -27.19 -5.67
C GLY A 203 -26.77 -26.03 -6.31
N ALA A 204 -26.55 -24.79 -5.86
CA ALA A 204 -27.15 -23.59 -6.45
C ALA A 204 -26.30 -22.98 -7.58
N MET A 205 -24.96 -23.06 -7.49
CA MET A 205 -24.03 -22.48 -8.47
C MET A 205 -23.87 -23.32 -9.74
N THR A 206 -23.83 -24.64 -9.61
CA THR A 206 -23.61 -25.56 -10.76
C THR A 206 -24.92 -25.90 -11.50
N GLY A 207 -26.07 -25.54 -10.92
CA GLY A 207 -27.39 -25.98 -11.40
C GLY A 207 -27.56 -27.50 -11.39
N ALA A 208 -26.64 -28.22 -10.75
CA ALA A 208 -26.44 -29.62 -10.96
C ALA A 208 -27.14 -30.44 -9.89
N ASN A 209 -28.22 -31.10 -10.30
CA ASN A 209 -28.51 -32.44 -9.77
C ASN A 209 -27.54 -33.45 -10.40
N SER A 210 -26.23 -33.14 -10.51
CA SER A 210 -25.25 -34.07 -11.05
C SER A 210 -25.03 -35.16 -9.99
N GLU A 211 -25.35 -36.39 -10.39
CA GLU A 211 -25.07 -37.57 -9.60
C GLU A 211 -23.57 -37.88 -9.72
N GLY A 212 -22.75 -37.36 -8.81
CA GLY A 212 -21.35 -37.75 -8.64
C GLY A 212 -20.48 -37.47 -9.86
N GLU A 213 -19.82 -36.31 -9.91
CA GLU A 213 -18.76 -36.09 -10.90
C GLU A 213 -17.43 -36.01 -10.18
N SER A 214 -16.41 -36.71 -10.69
CA SER A 214 -15.04 -36.63 -10.17
C SER A 214 -14.05 -36.46 -11.30
N LEU A 215 -12.95 -35.78 -11.03
CA LEU A 215 -11.84 -35.55 -11.93
C LEU A 215 -10.57 -35.58 -11.09
N ASP A 216 -9.64 -36.45 -11.45
CA ASP A 216 -8.29 -36.51 -10.92
C ASP A 216 -7.34 -36.37 -12.10
N LEU A 217 -6.39 -35.45 -11.99
CA LEU A 217 -5.38 -35.13 -13.00
C LEU A 217 -4.00 -35.24 -12.36
N SER A 218 -3.06 -35.88 -13.06
CA SER A 218 -1.64 -35.83 -12.73
C SER A 218 -0.85 -35.56 -14.00
N LEU A 219 0.04 -34.56 -13.96
CA LEU A 219 0.95 -34.24 -15.06
C LEU A 219 2.38 -34.51 -14.60
N ASN A 220 3.15 -35.20 -15.44
CA ASN A 220 4.53 -35.58 -15.16
C ASN A 220 5.41 -35.34 -16.37
N ASP A 221 6.63 -34.87 -16.14
CA ASP A 221 7.65 -34.75 -17.16
C ASP A 221 8.20 -36.12 -17.58
N THR A 222 8.58 -36.20 -18.85
CA THR A 222 9.28 -37.35 -19.43
C THR A 222 10.54 -36.88 -20.14
N SER A 223 11.40 -37.80 -20.60
CA SER A 223 12.63 -37.42 -21.29
C SER A 223 12.42 -36.71 -22.63
N ASP A 224 11.24 -36.81 -23.23
CA ASP A 224 10.95 -36.34 -24.59
C ASP A 224 9.57 -35.65 -24.70
N GLY A 225 9.01 -35.18 -23.58
CA GLY A 225 7.69 -34.51 -23.50
C GLY A 225 6.98 -34.76 -22.16
N TYR A 226 5.66 -34.96 -22.16
CA TYR A 226 4.84 -34.97 -20.93
C TYR A 226 3.84 -36.12 -20.90
N THR A 227 3.51 -36.60 -19.70
CA THR A 227 2.43 -37.58 -19.48
C THR A 227 1.33 -36.97 -18.64
N LEU A 228 0.10 -36.97 -19.15
CA LEU A 228 -1.11 -36.56 -18.44
C LEU A 228 -1.96 -37.78 -18.10
N ASP A 229 -2.03 -38.13 -16.82
CA ASP A 229 -2.93 -39.15 -16.28
C ASP A 229 -4.23 -38.51 -15.85
N VAL A 230 -5.36 -39.08 -16.31
CA VAL A 230 -6.71 -38.55 -16.04
C VAL A 230 -7.61 -39.68 -15.56
N THR A 231 -8.16 -39.53 -14.37
CA THR A 231 -9.32 -40.30 -13.90
C THR A 231 -10.53 -39.39 -13.87
N GLN A 232 -11.64 -39.77 -14.49
CA GLN A 232 -12.86 -38.97 -14.46
C GLN A 232 -14.12 -39.82 -14.39
N GLU A 233 -15.08 -39.35 -13.60
CA GLU A 233 -16.46 -39.80 -13.57
C GLU A 233 -17.35 -38.61 -13.95
N ARG A 234 -18.21 -38.76 -14.97
CA ARG A 234 -19.11 -37.67 -15.38
C ARG A 234 -20.42 -38.12 -15.97
N GLY A 235 -21.39 -37.20 -15.98
CA GLY A 235 -22.63 -37.35 -16.73
C GLY A 235 -22.43 -37.09 -18.23
N VAL A 236 -23.00 -37.96 -19.07
CA VAL A 236 -23.04 -37.79 -20.53
C VAL A 236 -24.49 -37.72 -20.99
N TYR A 237 -24.84 -36.68 -21.74
CA TYR A 237 -26.18 -36.52 -22.28
C TYR A 237 -26.37 -37.32 -23.58
N ASP A 238 -27.61 -37.73 -23.89
CA ASP A 238 -27.96 -38.44 -25.12
C ASP A 238 -27.39 -37.84 -26.42
N TRP A 239 -27.29 -36.51 -26.50
CA TRP A 239 -26.80 -35.84 -27.70
C TRP A 239 -25.30 -36.05 -27.96
N SER A 240 -24.52 -36.35 -26.91
CA SER A 240 -23.08 -36.68 -27.00
C SER A 240 -22.79 -38.15 -26.72
N ALA A 241 -23.75 -38.93 -26.18
CA ALA A 241 -23.59 -40.33 -25.82
C ALA A 241 -22.96 -41.20 -26.92
N SER A 242 -23.34 -40.99 -28.18
CA SER A 242 -22.82 -41.76 -29.33
C SER A 242 -21.29 -41.66 -29.53
N GLN A 243 -20.64 -40.66 -28.93
CA GLN A 243 -19.18 -40.48 -28.94
C GLN A 243 -18.47 -41.32 -27.85
N TRP A 244 -19.23 -41.84 -26.88
CA TRP A 244 -18.73 -42.50 -25.67
C TRP A 244 -19.30 -43.90 -25.46
N GLU A 245 -20.19 -44.39 -26.33
CA GLU A 245 -20.88 -45.69 -26.19
C GLU A 245 -19.95 -46.91 -26.22
N THR A 246 -18.79 -46.78 -26.87
CA THR A 246 -17.77 -47.84 -26.95
C THR A 246 -16.39 -47.29 -26.65
N ARG A 247 -15.50 -48.16 -26.15
CA ARG A 247 -14.10 -47.81 -25.89
C ARG A 247 -13.38 -47.22 -27.11
N GLU A 248 -13.64 -47.74 -28.31
CA GLU A 248 -13.06 -47.24 -29.56
C GLU A 248 -13.56 -45.83 -29.92
N GLN A 249 -14.83 -45.52 -29.61
CA GLN A 249 -15.37 -44.17 -29.80
C GLN A 249 -14.84 -43.20 -28.74
N ALA A 250 -14.71 -43.65 -27.49
CA ALA A 250 -14.11 -42.87 -26.42
C ALA A 250 -12.66 -42.51 -26.75
N GLU A 251 -11.85 -43.47 -27.20
CA GLU A 251 -10.46 -43.25 -27.65
C GLU A 251 -10.40 -42.26 -28.82
N GLN A 252 -11.26 -42.43 -29.83
CA GLN A 252 -11.33 -41.48 -30.95
C GLN A 252 -11.76 -40.07 -30.51
N THR A 253 -12.58 -39.95 -29.48
CA THR A 253 -13.04 -38.67 -28.94
C THR A 253 -11.93 -38.03 -28.11
N LEU A 254 -11.25 -38.79 -27.24
CA LEU A 254 -10.09 -38.33 -26.50
C LEU A 254 -8.96 -37.91 -27.45
N GLN A 255 -8.71 -38.65 -28.54
CA GLN A 255 -7.70 -38.28 -29.54
C GLN A 255 -8.02 -36.97 -30.25
N GLN A 256 -9.31 -36.67 -30.46
CA GLN A 256 -9.73 -35.37 -31.00
C GLN A 256 -9.61 -34.23 -30.00
N GLN A 257 -9.76 -34.51 -28.70
CA GLN A 257 -9.70 -33.50 -27.64
C GLN A 257 -8.26 -33.17 -27.26
N TYR A 258 -7.43 -34.18 -27.05
CA TYR A 258 -6.06 -34.03 -26.55
C TYR A 258 -5.01 -34.06 -27.67
N GLY A 259 -5.26 -34.83 -28.75
CA GLY A 259 -4.28 -34.95 -29.83
C GLY A 259 -4.19 -33.77 -30.78
N SER A 260 -5.17 -32.85 -30.77
CA SER A 260 -5.04 -31.60 -31.52
C SER A 260 -3.92 -30.73 -30.96
N LEU A 261 -3.78 -30.67 -29.62
CA LEU A 261 -2.74 -29.88 -28.97
C LEU A 261 -1.34 -30.31 -29.43
N ALA A 262 -1.04 -31.62 -29.37
CA ALA A 262 0.22 -32.15 -29.86
C ALA A 262 0.48 -31.80 -31.34
N THR A 263 -0.54 -31.94 -32.18
CA THR A 263 -0.43 -31.66 -33.62
C THR A 263 -0.17 -30.18 -33.90
N ASP A 264 -0.82 -29.30 -33.15
CA ASP A 264 -0.69 -27.84 -33.27
C ASP A 264 0.71 -27.37 -32.80
N LEU A 265 1.30 -28.08 -31.84
CA LEU A 265 2.68 -27.88 -31.35
C LEU A 265 3.71 -28.66 -32.18
N GLY A 266 3.32 -29.34 -33.26
CA GLY A 266 4.25 -30.07 -34.13
C GLY A 266 4.77 -31.41 -33.59
N GLY A 267 4.28 -31.85 -32.43
CA GLY A 267 4.58 -33.13 -31.81
C GLY A 267 3.55 -34.22 -32.12
N THR A 268 3.54 -35.27 -31.29
CA THR A 268 2.58 -36.38 -31.36
C THR A 268 1.96 -36.66 -30.00
N SER A 269 0.74 -37.20 -29.99
CA SER A 269 0.12 -37.74 -28.78
C SER A 269 -0.28 -39.21 -28.95
N GLU A 270 -0.14 -39.98 -27.89
CA GLU A 270 -0.69 -41.33 -27.75
C GLU A 270 -1.66 -41.36 -26.57
N ILE A 271 -2.78 -42.09 -26.69
CA ILE A 271 -3.81 -42.17 -25.65
C ILE A 271 -4.04 -43.63 -25.29
N GLU A 272 -3.80 -43.97 -24.02
CA GLU A 272 -4.09 -45.29 -23.46
C GLU A 272 -5.25 -45.21 -22.45
N ILE A 273 -6.33 -45.95 -22.68
CA ILE A 273 -7.45 -46.03 -21.74
C ILE A 273 -7.26 -47.22 -20.79
N SER A 274 -6.91 -46.99 -19.54
CA SER A 274 -6.77 -48.04 -18.52
C SER A 274 -8.12 -48.60 -18.07
N ASN A 275 -9.09 -47.72 -17.80
CA ASN A 275 -10.44 -48.06 -17.38
C ASN A 275 -11.50 -47.40 -18.26
N TYR A 276 -12.59 -48.14 -18.53
CA TYR A 276 -13.72 -47.66 -19.32
C TYR A 276 -15.00 -48.31 -18.81
N ASN A 277 -15.94 -47.49 -18.36
CA ASN A 277 -17.30 -47.91 -18.05
C ASN A 277 -18.30 -46.87 -18.57
N PHE A 278 -19.33 -47.34 -19.29
CA PHE A 278 -20.39 -46.50 -19.82
C PHE A 278 -21.73 -47.14 -19.50
N GLU A 279 -22.54 -46.46 -18.70
CA GLU A 279 -23.80 -46.98 -18.17
C GLU A 279 -24.97 -46.06 -18.51
N GLU A 280 -25.98 -46.60 -19.18
CA GLU A 280 -27.24 -45.88 -19.40
C GLU A 280 -28.00 -45.72 -18.08
N ARG A 281 -28.32 -44.47 -17.72
CA ARG A 281 -29.15 -44.13 -16.57
C ARG A 281 -30.56 -43.72 -17.02
N SER A 282 -31.39 -43.34 -16.05
CA SER A 282 -32.75 -42.87 -16.31
C SER A 282 -32.78 -41.63 -17.20
N SER A 283 -33.77 -41.54 -18.09
CA SER A 283 -34.16 -40.29 -18.77
C SER A 283 -33.18 -39.72 -19.81
N GLY A 284 -32.38 -40.55 -20.49
CA GLY A 284 -31.47 -40.07 -21.55
C GLY A 284 -30.17 -39.44 -21.03
N GLN A 285 -29.79 -39.83 -19.81
CA GLN A 285 -28.51 -39.53 -19.18
C GLN A 285 -27.71 -40.82 -19.08
N HIS A 286 -26.41 -40.72 -19.24
CA HIS A 286 -25.45 -41.81 -19.16
C HIS A 286 -24.37 -41.47 -18.14
N LYS A 287 -23.80 -42.47 -17.49
CA LYS A 287 -22.61 -42.35 -16.65
C LYS A 287 -21.40 -42.79 -17.47
N LEU A 288 -20.32 -42.00 -17.45
CA LEU A 288 -19.05 -42.36 -18.04
C LEU A 288 -17.97 -42.33 -16.95
N GLU A 289 -17.28 -43.45 -16.75
CA GLU A 289 -16.07 -43.56 -15.93
C GLU A 289 -14.91 -43.87 -16.87
N LEU A 290 -13.85 -43.08 -16.79
CA LEU A 290 -12.64 -43.21 -17.61
C LEU A 290 -11.41 -43.07 -16.72
N GLU A 291 -10.41 -43.89 -17.01
CA GLU A 291 -9.03 -43.71 -16.56
C GLU A 291 -8.18 -43.82 -17.81
N PHE A 292 -7.45 -42.77 -18.17
CA PHE A 292 -6.63 -42.74 -19.37
C PHE A 292 -5.37 -41.91 -19.17
N THR A 293 -4.35 -42.27 -19.92
CA THR A 293 -3.05 -41.60 -19.97
C THR A 293 -2.87 -41.00 -21.36
N VAL A 294 -2.44 -39.75 -21.43
CA VAL A 294 -2.02 -39.07 -22.67
C VAL A 294 -0.52 -38.83 -22.62
N GLU A 295 0.22 -39.47 -23.52
CA GLU A 295 1.65 -39.23 -23.69
C GLU A 295 1.85 -38.23 -24.83
N TYR A 296 2.42 -37.07 -24.52
CA TYR A 296 2.83 -36.05 -25.47
C TYR A 296 4.33 -36.18 -25.74
N THR A 297 4.72 -36.22 -27.01
CA THR A 297 6.14 -36.33 -27.41
C THR A 297 6.51 -35.24 -28.40
N GLY A 298 7.64 -34.58 -28.15
CA GLY A 298 8.24 -33.57 -29.03
C GLY A 298 7.35 -32.35 -29.22
N ILE A 299 6.69 -31.89 -28.15
CA ILE A 299 5.86 -30.67 -28.18
C ILE A 299 6.63 -29.42 -27.75
N ASP A 300 7.79 -29.57 -27.11
CA ASP A 300 8.59 -28.49 -26.51
C ASP A 300 8.98 -27.43 -27.53
N ASP A 301 9.56 -27.84 -28.68
CA ASP A 301 9.85 -26.95 -29.82
C ASP A 301 8.63 -26.11 -30.25
N GLY A 302 7.43 -26.69 -30.15
CA GLY A 302 6.16 -26.05 -30.48
C GLY A 302 5.71 -25.06 -29.41
N ILE A 303 5.90 -25.40 -28.14
CA ILE A 303 5.63 -24.54 -26.99
C ILE A 303 6.55 -23.33 -27.07
N GLU A 304 7.86 -23.55 -27.22
CA GLU A 304 8.86 -22.50 -27.38
C GLU A 304 8.50 -21.57 -28.53
N GLN A 305 8.13 -22.12 -29.70
CA GLN A 305 7.81 -21.31 -30.88
C GLN A 305 6.53 -20.50 -30.70
N GLN A 306 5.49 -21.06 -30.07
CA GLN A 306 4.27 -20.32 -29.78
C GLN A 306 4.54 -19.20 -28.78
N LEU A 307 5.25 -19.50 -27.70
CA LEU A 307 5.60 -18.52 -26.67
C LEU A 307 6.50 -17.40 -27.24
N THR A 308 7.53 -17.76 -28.02
CA THR A 308 8.36 -16.81 -28.78
C THR A 308 7.50 -15.89 -29.63
N THR A 309 6.49 -16.44 -30.31
CA THR A 309 5.61 -15.65 -31.19
C THR A 309 4.70 -14.73 -30.38
N VAL A 310 4.21 -15.16 -29.23
CA VAL A 310 3.38 -14.33 -28.35
C VAL A 310 4.21 -13.19 -27.78
N LEU A 311 5.37 -13.49 -27.21
CA LEU A 311 6.29 -12.52 -26.62
C LEU A 311 6.79 -11.50 -27.65
N ALA A 312 7.25 -11.94 -28.83
CA ALA A 312 7.75 -11.05 -29.88
C ALA A 312 6.67 -10.20 -30.58
N ASN A 313 5.38 -10.55 -30.44
CA ASN A 313 4.28 -9.75 -30.97
C ASN A 313 3.57 -8.93 -29.88
N SER A 314 4.01 -9.01 -28.62
CA SER A 314 3.48 -8.17 -27.56
C SER A 314 3.99 -6.75 -27.75
N GLU A 315 3.07 -5.78 -27.88
CA GLU A 315 3.41 -4.35 -27.92
C GLU A 315 3.95 -3.85 -26.57
N GLU A 316 3.77 -4.62 -25.49
CA GLU A 316 4.18 -4.28 -24.13
C GLU A 316 5.69 -4.51 -23.88
N TYR A 317 6.27 -5.57 -24.46
CA TYR A 317 7.67 -5.95 -24.19
C TYR A 317 8.64 -5.55 -25.33
N ASP A 318 8.14 -5.17 -26.52
CA ASP A 318 8.91 -4.82 -27.73
C ASP A 318 10.13 -5.73 -28.01
N LEU A 319 9.97 -7.04 -27.80
CA LEU A 319 11.06 -8.00 -27.88
C LEU A 319 11.39 -8.36 -29.32
N SER A 320 12.68 -8.47 -29.61
CA SER A 320 13.11 -9.15 -30.83
C SER A 320 12.73 -10.63 -30.77
N GLN A 321 12.59 -11.23 -31.95
CA GLN A 321 12.32 -12.66 -32.07
C GLN A 321 13.42 -13.54 -31.45
N SER A 322 14.64 -13.02 -31.27
CA SER A 322 15.72 -13.72 -30.58
C SER A 322 15.57 -13.68 -29.06
N GLU A 323 15.23 -12.52 -28.48
CA GLU A 323 15.04 -12.37 -27.03
C GLU A 323 13.81 -13.15 -26.55
N ALA A 324 12.72 -13.06 -27.31
CA ALA A 324 11.51 -13.85 -27.05
C ALA A 324 11.76 -15.38 -27.11
N ALA A 325 12.73 -15.83 -27.90
CA ALA A 325 13.09 -17.25 -28.00
C ALA A 325 13.94 -17.72 -26.82
N GLU A 326 14.73 -16.83 -26.24
CA GLU A 326 15.55 -17.12 -25.05
C GLU A 326 14.66 -17.37 -23.83
N VAL A 327 13.73 -16.44 -23.55
CA VAL A 327 12.74 -16.58 -22.47
C VAL A 327 11.86 -17.81 -22.69
N ALA A 328 11.46 -18.07 -23.95
CA ALA A 328 10.63 -19.22 -24.26
C ALA A 328 11.33 -20.56 -24.02
N GLY A 329 12.64 -20.63 -24.28
CA GLY A 329 13.45 -21.81 -23.97
C GLY A 329 13.55 -22.07 -22.47
N THR A 330 13.70 -21.02 -21.66
CA THR A 330 13.75 -21.15 -20.20
C THR A 330 12.45 -21.71 -19.61
N VAL A 331 11.30 -21.40 -20.21
CA VAL A 331 10.00 -21.96 -19.76
C VAL A 331 9.90 -23.46 -20.01
N THR A 332 10.47 -23.98 -21.10
CA THR A 332 10.51 -25.43 -21.36
C THR A 332 11.60 -26.16 -20.56
N ASP A 333 12.57 -25.41 -20.00
CA ASP A 333 13.59 -25.94 -19.09
C ASP A 333 13.10 -26.02 -17.62
N LEU A 334 11.87 -25.55 -17.32
CA LEU A 334 11.24 -25.75 -16.01
C LEU A 334 10.92 -27.24 -15.78
N GLU A 335 11.22 -27.75 -14.59
CA GLU A 335 10.93 -29.15 -14.22
C GLU A 335 9.65 -29.21 -13.38
N ILE A 336 8.64 -29.91 -13.88
CA ILE A 336 7.40 -30.19 -13.16
C ILE A 336 7.65 -31.41 -12.25
N GLN A 337 7.92 -31.17 -10.97
CA GLN A 337 8.08 -32.24 -9.98
C GLN A 337 6.74 -32.90 -9.66
N THR A 338 5.72 -32.08 -9.43
CA THR A 338 4.37 -32.52 -9.10
C THR A 338 3.37 -31.58 -9.75
N PHE A 339 2.36 -32.14 -10.39
CA PHE A 339 1.14 -31.42 -10.73
C PHE A 339 -0.01 -32.37 -10.55
N GLU A 340 -0.70 -32.24 -9.43
CA GLU A 340 -1.85 -33.05 -9.05
C GLU A 340 -3.04 -32.13 -8.80
N PHE A 341 -4.19 -32.49 -9.37
CA PHE A 341 -5.45 -31.78 -9.16
C PHE A 341 -6.57 -32.80 -9.04
N SER A 342 -7.35 -32.72 -7.97
CA SER A 342 -8.55 -33.52 -7.79
C SER A 342 -9.77 -32.62 -7.58
N MET A 343 -10.91 -33.05 -8.09
CA MET A 343 -12.19 -32.38 -7.88
C MET A 343 -13.29 -33.42 -7.85
N ALA A 344 -14.14 -33.38 -6.83
CA ALA A 344 -15.31 -34.22 -6.70
C ALA A 344 -16.54 -33.37 -6.39
N THR A 345 -17.68 -33.73 -6.97
CA THR A 345 -18.97 -33.10 -6.68
C THR A 345 -19.99 -34.18 -6.38
N SER A 346 -20.71 -34.04 -5.27
CA SER A 346 -21.70 -35.04 -4.86
C SER A 346 -22.80 -34.42 -4.01
N GLY A 347 -24.07 -34.59 -4.40
CA GLY A 347 -25.18 -34.25 -3.53
C GLY A 347 -25.29 -32.77 -3.16
N GLY A 348 -24.72 -31.87 -3.97
CA GLY A 348 -24.67 -30.44 -3.70
C GLY A 348 -23.44 -30.00 -2.91
N SER A 349 -22.49 -30.90 -2.63
CA SER A 349 -21.13 -30.58 -2.20
C SER A 349 -20.16 -30.56 -3.37
N MET A 350 -19.07 -29.81 -3.21
CA MET A 350 -17.89 -29.80 -4.07
C MET A 350 -16.65 -29.83 -3.20
N ASP A 351 -15.71 -30.69 -3.53
CA ASP A 351 -14.39 -30.78 -2.90
C ASP A 351 -13.36 -30.69 -4.02
N ALA A 352 -12.34 -29.85 -3.88
CA ALA A 352 -11.23 -29.73 -4.81
C ALA A 352 -9.93 -29.65 -4.04
N GLU A 353 -8.90 -30.34 -4.51
CA GLU A 353 -7.57 -30.36 -3.91
C GLU A 353 -6.53 -30.17 -5.02
N TRP A 354 -5.43 -29.48 -4.73
CA TRP A 354 -4.31 -29.36 -5.65
C TRP A 354 -2.97 -29.49 -4.91
N ASP A 355 -1.96 -29.96 -5.62
CA ASP A 355 -0.57 -30.00 -5.21
C ASP A 355 0.30 -29.80 -6.45
N ILE A 356 1.05 -28.71 -6.48
CA ILE A 356 1.86 -28.29 -7.64
C ILE A 356 3.25 -27.91 -7.10
N ALA A 357 4.28 -28.49 -7.70
CA ALA A 357 5.68 -28.17 -7.41
C ALA A 357 6.46 -28.05 -8.73
N ILE A 358 7.10 -26.90 -8.92
CA ILE A 358 7.89 -26.54 -10.09
C ILE A 358 9.31 -26.21 -9.60
N ASP A 359 10.30 -26.90 -10.14
CA ASP A 359 11.71 -26.62 -9.92
C ASP A 359 12.29 -25.81 -11.08
N ASN A 360 13.47 -25.24 -10.85
CA ASN A 360 14.24 -24.43 -11.79
C ASN A 360 13.58 -23.08 -12.14
N TYR A 361 12.74 -22.56 -11.24
CA TYR A 361 12.07 -21.27 -11.42
C TYR A 361 13.06 -20.09 -11.48
N GLY A 362 14.19 -20.17 -10.78
CA GLY A 362 15.19 -19.11 -10.71
C GLY A 362 15.85 -18.77 -12.06
N GLU A 363 16.00 -19.76 -12.94
CA GLU A 363 16.52 -19.52 -14.29
C GLU A 363 15.55 -18.66 -15.11
N LEU A 364 14.23 -18.84 -14.92
CA LEU A 364 13.21 -18.00 -15.55
C LEU A 364 13.28 -16.56 -15.01
N SER A 365 13.44 -16.38 -13.70
CA SER A 365 13.57 -15.06 -13.09
C SER A 365 14.81 -14.32 -13.61
N LEU A 366 15.95 -15.00 -13.71
CA LEU A 366 17.17 -14.43 -14.29
C LEU A 366 17.01 -14.10 -15.78
N ALA A 367 16.36 -14.97 -16.55
CA ALA A 367 16.09 -14.72 -17.97
C ALA A 367 15.17 -13.50 -18.17
N MET A 368 14.24 -13.24 -17.25
CA MET A 368 13.40 -12.04 -17.27
C MET A 368 14.18 -10.77 -16.89
N ILE A 369 15.17 -10.85 -15.99
CA ILE A 369 16.08 -9.72 -15.71
C ILE A 369 16.95 -9.43 -16.93
N ASP A 370 17.54 -10.46 -17.56
CA ASP A 370 18.30 -10.32 -18.81
C ASP A 370 17.44 -9.68 -19.92
N LEU A 371 16.15 -10.01 -19.96
CA LEU A 371 15.19 -9.43 -20.88
C LEU A 371 14.92 -7.94 -20.61
N ALA A 372 14.75 -7.57 -19.34
CA ALA A 372 14.57 -6.19 -18.94
C ALA A 372 15.80 -5.34 -19.30
N GLU A 373 17.01 -5.89 -19.14
CA GLU A 373 18.27 -5.27 -19.55
C GLU A 373 18.38 -5.08 -21.07
N ALA A 374 17.90 -6.07 -21.86
CA ALA A 374 18.01 -6.06 -23.32
C ALA A 374 16.94 -5.21 -24.04
N SER A 375 15.77 -5.02 -23.41
CA SER A 375 14.62 -4.33 -23.99
C SER A 375 14.62 -2.82 -23.73
N SER A 376 13.64 -2.10 -24.30
CA SER A 376 13.41 -0.68 -23.98
C SER A 376 13.02 -0.43 -22.53
N MET A 377 12.73 -1.48 -21.73
CA MET A 377 12.50 -1.35 -20.29
C MET A 377 13.76 -0.86 -19.55
N SER A 378 14.95 -1.07 -20.10
CA SER A 378 16.21 -0.47 -19.63
C SER A 378 16.28 1.06 -19.77
N GLU A 379 15.36 1.68 -20.51
CA GLU A 379 15.21 3.15 -20.54
C GLU A 379 14.31 3.66 -19.41
N GLU A 380 13.49 2.79 -18.78
CA GLU A 380 12.58 3.10 -17.66
C GLU A 380 13.13 2.64 -16.29
N MET A 381 13.94 1.57 -16.23
CA MET A 381 14.64 1.11 -15.02
C MET A 381 16.11 1.51 -15.07
N ALA A 382 16.70 1.86 -13.93
CA ALA A 382 18.14 2.08 -13.86
C ALA A 382 18.88 0.75 -14.04
N GLN A 383 20.07 0.79 -14.65
CA GLN A 383 20.93 -0.41 -14.76
C GLN A 383 21.32 -0.96 -13.38
N GLU A 384 21.41 -0.06 -12.40
CA GLU A 384 21.67 -0.35 -10.99
C GLU A 384 20.56 -1.24 -10.40
N ASP A 385 19.28 -0.86 -10.58
CA ASP A 385 18.12 -1.66 -10.11
C ASP A 385 18.11 -3.10 -10.65
N LEU A 386 18.57 -3.31 -11.89
CA LEU A 386 18.65 -4.64 -12.51
C LEU A 386 19.85 -5.45 -11.98
N GLU A 387 20.97 -4.79 -11.70
CA GLU A 387 22.15 -5.39 -11.06
C GLU A 387 21.82 -5.80 -9.60
N ASP A 388 21.07 -4.97 -8.88
CA ASP A 388 20.60 -5.25 -7.52
C ASP A 388 19.58 -6.39 -7.51
N ALA A 389 18.63 -6.41 -8.44
CA ALA A 389 17.67 -7.51 -8.58
C ALA A 389 18.37 -8.86 -8.84
N ARG A 390 19.43 -8.87 -9.66
CA ARG A 390 20.25 -10.06 -9.88
C ARG A 390 20.97 -10.47 -8.60
N THR A 391 21.62 -9.52 -7.93
CA THR A 391 22.36 -9.77 -6.69
C THR A 391 21.44 -10.30 -5.60
N ALA A 392 20.22 -9.77 -5.49
CA ALA A 392 19.18 -10.26 -4.61
C ALA A 392 18.84 -11.73 -4.91
N LEU A 393 18.56 -12.11 -6.16
CA LEU A 393 18.30 -13.52 -6.49
C LEU A 393 19.50 -14.43 -6.16
N GLU A 394 20.73 -13.98 -6.41
CA GLU A 394 21.93 -14.72 -6.05
C GLU A 394 22.08 -14.88 -4.53
N ALA A 395 21.77 -13.84 -3.75
CA ALA A 395 21.75 -13.88 -2.30
C ALA A 395 20.66 -14.83 -1.76
N GLN A 396 19.45 -14.80 -2.34
CA GLN A 396 18.38 -15.74 -2.00
C GLN A 396 18.83 -17.20 -2.20
N GLN A 397 19.50 -17.49 -3.32
CA GLN A 397 20.07 -18.82 -3.59
C GLN A 397 21.20 -19.18 -2.62
N ALA A 398 22.03 -18.21 -2.22
CA ALA A 398 23.19 -18.45 -1.38
C ALA A 398 22.81 -18.90 0.03
N VAL A 399 21.68 -18.41 0.55
CA VAL A 399 21.23 -18.69 1.94
C VAL A 399 20.06 -19.66 2.02
N ASP A 400 19.62 -20.21 0.89
CA ASP A 400 18.40 -21.01 0.78
C ASP A 400 17.20 -20.25 1.39
N LEU A 401 16.97 -19.01 0.93
CA LEU A 401 15.85 -18.19 1.40
C LEU A 401 14.54 -18.90 1.04
N GLN A 402 13.65 -19.04 2.03
CA GLN A 402 12.37 -19.71 1.84
C GLN A 402 11.24 -18.86 2.41
N SER A 403 10.34 -18.41 1.55
CA SER A 403 9.11 -17.72 1.95
C SER A 403 7.94 -18.69 1.93
N GLU A 404 7.16 -18.70 3.00
CA GLU A 404 5.96 -19.50 3.14
C GLU A 404 4.75 -18.57 3.36
N ILE A 405 3.65 -18.86 2.68
CA ILE A 405 2.34 -18.22 2.87
C ILE A 405 1.34 -19.32 3.15
N LYS A 406 0.54 -19.18 4.21
CA LYS A 406 -0.53 -20.11 4.60
C LYS A 406 -1.83 -19.36 4.78
N TRP A 407 -2.93 -19.93 4.29
CA TRP A 407 -4.26 -19.38 4.53
C TRP A 407 -5.26 -20.46 4.91
N SER A 408 -6.27 -20.04 5.66
CA SER A 408 -7.49 -20.77 5.96
C SER A 408 -8.64 -19.77 5.94
N ALA A 409 -9.76 -20.10 5.30
CA ALA A 409 -10.95 -19.29 5.33
C ALA A 409 -12.21 -20.15 5.26
N SER A 410 -13.17 -19.88 6.14
CA SER A 410 -14.48 -20.49 6.18
C SER A 410 -15.58 -19.43 6.14
N VAL A 411 -16.57 -19.66 5.28
CA VAL A 411 -17.78 -18.84 5.19
C VAL A 411 -18.99 -19.75 5.34
N GLU A 412 -19.76 -19.58 6.42
CA GLU A 412 -20.98 -20.33 6.68
C GLU A 412 -22.21 -19.43 6.56
N GLN A 413 -23.16 -19.82 5.71
CA GLN A 413 -24.50 -19.24 5.70
C GLN A 413 -25.43 -20.05 6.60
N THR A 414 -25.78 -19.47 7.75
CA THR A 414 -26.60 -20.12 8.77
C THR A 414 -28.09 -20.16 8.40
N SER A 415 -28.85 -21.04 9.06
CA SER A 415 -30.31 -21.15 8.87
C SER A 415 -31.10 -19.90 9.30
N ASP A 416 -30.47 -19.05 10.11
CA ASP A 416 -31.07 -17.83 10.65
C ASP A 416 -30.79 -16.61 9.77
N GLN A 417 -30.35 -16.83 8.52
CA GLN A 417 -30.03 -15.79 7.54
C GLN A 417 -28.83 -14.92 7.95
N LYS A 418 -27.86 -15.52 8.64
CA LYS A 418 -26.58 -14.90 8.95
C LYS A 418 -25.48 -15.52 8.11
N MET A 419 -24.42 -14.76 7.89
CA MET A 419 -23.17 -15.22 7.31
C MET A 419 -22.09 -15.11 8.38
N GLU A 420 -21.45 -16.22 8.71
CA GLU A 420 -20.31 -16.28 9.61
C GLU A 420 -19.04 -16.40 8.75
N LEU A 421 -18.03 -15.60 9.06
CA LEU A 421 -16.71 -15.56 8.43
C LEU A 421 -15.67 -15.89 9.49
N ASP A 422 -14.74 -16.76 9.13
CA ASP A 422 -13.52 -17.06 9.88
C ASP A 422 -12.38 -17.14 8.85
N ALA A 423 -11.33 -16.37 9.01
CA ALA A 423 -10.20 -16.35 8.10
C ALA A 423 -8.89 -16.12 8.85
N GLU A 424 -7.86 -16.82 8.44
CA GLU A 424 -6.50 -16.74 8.95
C GLU A 424 -5.54 -16.73 7.76
N LEU A 425 -4.54 -15.87 7.82
CA LEU A 425 -3.49 -15.72 6.84
C LEU A 425 -2.18 -15.48 7.58
N SER A 426 -1.14 -16.23 7.25
CA SER A 426 0.21 -16.02 7.78
C SER A 426 1.23 -16.08 6.65
N SER A 427 2.28 -15.30 6.79
CA SER A 427 3.48 -15.37 5.96
C SER A 427 4.71 -15.28 6.83
N ASN A 428 5.72 -16.08 6.52
CA ASN A 428 7.00 -16.06 7.20
C ASN A 428 8.11 -16.39 6.21
N THR A 429 9.26 -15.74 6.36
CA THR A 429 10.46 -16.05 5.57
C THR A 429 11.57 -16.62 6.44
N GLU A 430 11.94 -17.87 6.19
CA GLU A 430 13.09 -18.52 6.83
C GLU A 430 14.41 -18.05 6.20
N ASN A 431 15.47 -17.97 6.98
CA ASN A 431 16.80 -17.47 6.58
C ASN A 431 16.86 -15.98 6.22
N TRP A 432 15.87 -15.18 6.63
CA TRP A 432 15.80 -13.75 6.34
C TRP A 432 17.04 -12.95 6.76
N ALA A 433 17.45 -13.04 8.04
CA ALA A 433 18.63 -12.33 8.52
C ALA A 433 19.92 -12.66 7.75
N ALA A 434 20.06 -13.93 7.31
CA ALA A 434 21.22 -14.32 6.51
C ALA A 434 21.16 -13.74 5.09
N TYR A 435 19.96 -13.55 4.55
CA TYR A 435 19.77 -12.88 3.26
C TYR A 435 20.12 -11.40 3.34
N ILE A 436 19.69 -10.69 4.40
CA ILE A 436 20.11 -9.30 4.65
C ILE A 436 21.64 -9.21 4.76
N ASP A 437 22.28 -10.08 5.55
CA ASP A 437 23.75 -10.15 5.65
C ASP A 437 24.43 -10.32 4.28
N GLU A 438 23.84 -11.12 3.36
CA GLU A 438 24.39 -11.31 2.01
C GLU A 438 24.14 -10.10 1.09
N LEU A 439 23.00 -9.40 1.20
CA LEU A 439 22.76 -8.15 0.46
C LEU A 439 23.80 -7.08 0.83
N GLU A 440 23.96 -6.81 2.12
CA GLU A 440 24.94 -5.85 2.62
C GLU A 440 26.38 -6.23 2.21
N ALA A 441 26.71 -7.53 2.24
CA ALA A 441 28.03 -8.02 1.84
C ALA A 441 28.31 -7.83 0.34
N ASN A 442 27.28 -7.66 -0.48
CA ASN A 442 27.37 -7.39 -1.92
C ASN A 442 27.05 -5.94 -2.27
N ASP A 443 27.11 -5.02 -1.30
CA ASP A 443 26.88 -3.58 -1.47
C ASP A 443 25.47 -3.27 -2.01
N VAL A 444 24.45 -4.08 -1.66
CA VAL A 444 23.03 -3.79 -1.90
C VAL A 444 22.38 -3.36 -0.58
N ASP A 445 21.83 -2.15 -0.56
CA ASP A 445 21.21 -1.61 0.65
C ASP A 445 19.96 -2.43 1.03
N PRO A 446 19.85 -2.88 2.29
CA PRO A 446 18.66 -3.57 2.76
C PRO A 446 17.46 -2.62 2.78
N GLN A 447 16.27 -3.20 2.73
CA GLN A 447 15.05 -2.44 2.89
C GLN A 447 14.91 -1.91 4.33
N ASN A 448 14.27 -0.76 4.48
CA ASN A 448 14.00 -0.16 5.79
C ASN A 448 13.18 -1.09 6.68
N ASP A 449 13.42 -1.00 7.98
CA ASP A 449 12.66 -1.71 8.99
C ASP A 449 11.24 -1.15 9.05
N VAL A 450 10.23 -2.01 8.92
CA VAL A 450 8.81 -1.64 8.91
C VAL A 450 8.06 -2.57 9.85
N SER A 451 7.29 -1.99 10.75
CA SER A 451 6.30 -2.73 11.54
C SER A 451 4.94 -2.06 11.46
N PHE A 452 3.88 -2.86 11.51
CA PHE A 452 2.52 -2.33 11.63
C PHE A 452 1.61 -3.27 12.40
N SER A 453 0.56 -2.70 12.99
CA SER A 453 -0.56 -3.44 13.54
C SER A 453 -1.87 -2.74 13.22
N LEU A 454 -2.91 -3.53 12.94
CA LEU A 454 -4.25 -3.09 12.65
C LEU A 454 -5.21 -4.00 13.41
N THR A 455 -6.00 -3.41 14.29
CA THR A 455 -7.11 -4.10 14.95
C THR A 455 -8.41 -3.39 14.57
N ALA A 456 -9.46 -4.14 14.27
CA ALA A 456 -10.80 -3.61 14.16
C ALA A 456 -11.78 -4.53 14.86
N ASN A 457 -12.63 -4.00 15.74
CA ASN A 457 -13.58 -4.80 16.49
C ASN A 457 -14.89 -4.07 16.70
N THR A 458 -15.99 -4.83 16.70
CA THR A 458 -17.30 -4.33 17.16
C THR A 458 -17.40 -4.42 18.67
N ASP A 459 -17.70 -3.31 19.35
CA ASP A 459 -18.04 -3.27 20.78
C ASP A 459 -19.40 -2.59 20.98
N GLY A 460 -20.40 -3.35 21.40
CA GLY A 460 -21.76 -2.82 21.56
C GLY A 460 -22.44 -2.53 20.23
N ASP A 461 -22.69 -1.24 19.96
CA ASP A 461 -23.29 -0.73 18.72
C ASP A 461 -22.25 0.08 17.90
N GLU A 462 -20.96 -0.13 18.18
CA GLU A 462 -19.83 0.65 17.62
C GLU A 462 -18.83 -0.27 16.92
N LEU A 463 -18.22 0.23 15.85
CA LEU A 463 -17.03 -0.36 15.25
C LEU A 463 -15.83 0.54 15.58
N ALA A 464 -14.88 -0.01 16.34
CA ALA A 464 -13.60 0.60 16.62
C ALA A 464 -12.53 0.03 15.68
N VAL A 465 -11.63 0.89 15.21
CA VAL A 465 -10.47 0.55 14.40
C VAL A 465 -9.26 1.25 15.02
N ASP A 466 -8.21 0.51 15.29
CA ASP A 466 -6.92 0.99 15.77
C ASP A 466 -5.83 0.56 14.80
N ALA A 467 -4.99 1.49 14.37
CA ALA A 467 -3.88 1.24 13.47
C ALA A 467 -2.61 1.86 14.03
N GLN A 468 -1.49 1.16 13.91
CA GLN A 468 -0.16 1.64 14.25
C GLN A 468 0.78 1.23 13.13
N PHE A 469 1.67 2.12 12.74
CA PHE A 469 2.75 1.82 11.80
C PHE A 469 4.03 2.51 12.28
N GLU A 470 5.16 1.89 11.97
CA GLU A 470 6.49 2.39 12.27
C GLU A 470 7.41 1.99 11.11
N ILE A 471 8.21 2.95 10.67
CA ILE A 471 9.24 2.79 9.66
C ILE A 471 10.51 3.32 10.30
N GLU A 472 11.49 2.47 10.55
CA GLU A 472 12.81 2.92 10.98
C GLU A 472 13.69 3.10 9.74
N ALA A 473 14.21 4.30 9.56
CA ALA A 473 15.14 4.59 8.48
C ALA A 473 15.96 5.83 8.81
N GLU A 474 17.26 5.75 8.51
CA GLU A 474 18.17 6.86 8.74
C GLU A 474 17.85 8.02 7.80
N ASP A 475 17.87 9.25 8.34
CA ASP A 475 17.67 10.49 7.58
C ASP A 475 16.33 10.60 6.83
N MET A 476 15.26 9.89 7.25
CA MET A 476 13.94 9.98 6.63
C MET A 476 13.40 11.41 6.52
N ALA A 477 13.63 12.26 7.53
CA ALA A 477 13.19 13.66 7.49
C ALA A 477 13.79 14.42 6.30
N SER A 478 15.08 14.22 6.04
CA SER A 478 15.80 14.81 4.90
C SER A 478 15.31 14.21 3.57
N GLN A 479 15.12 12.89 3.52
CA GLN A 479 14.63 12.20 2.34
C GLN A 479 13.19 12.61 1.97
N ALA A 480 12.30 12.75 2.96
CA ALA A 480 10.91 13.16 2.76
C ALA A 480 10.82 14.58 2.18
N ILE A 481 11.63 15.51 2.69
CA ILE A 481 11.71 16.88 2.15
C ILE A 481 12.24 16.87 0.71
N ASN A 482 13.27 16.07 0.42
CA ASN A 482 13.84 15.95 -0.92
C ASN A 482 12.86 15.31 -1.90
N SER A 483 12.13 14.27 -1.48
CA SER A 483 11.08 13.62 -2.28
C SER A 483 9.93 14.59 -2.57
N TRP A 484 9.48 15.34 -1.55
CA TRP A 484 8.47 16.37 -1.74
C TRP A 484 8.94 17.45 -2.71
N ALA A 485 10.17 17.96 -2.56
CA ALA A 485 10.76 18.92 -3.48
C ALA A 485 10.86 18.40 -4.92
N ASN A 486 11.22 17.12 -5.10
CA ASN A 486 11.26 16.48 -6.42
C ASN A 486 9.86 16.29 -7.02
N SER A 487 8.85 15.92 -6.22
CA SER A 487 7.46 15.77 -6.67
C SER A 487 6.86 17.09 -7.17
N VAL A 488 7.22 18.17 -6.49
CA VAL A 488 6.87 19.56 -6.78
C VAL A 488 7.54 20.01 -8.08
N GLN A 489 8.84 19.76 -8.26
CA GLN A 489 9.58 20.09 -9.49
C GLN A 489 9.08 19.34 -10.73
N ASN A 490 8.55 18.12 -10.57
CA ASN A 490 8.09 17.27 -11.66
C ASN A 490 6.68 17.60 -12.17
N ASN A 491 5.94 18.51 -11.52
CA ASN A 491 4.61 18.95 -11.97
C ASN A 491 4.58 20.44 -12.37
N PRO A 492 5.08 20.81 -13.57
CA PRO A 492 5.44 22.18 -13.93
C PRO A 492 4.27 23.12 -14.27
N THR A 493 3.01 22.72 -14.06
CA THR A 493 1.87 23.49 -14.57
C THR A 493 1.45 24.71 -13.74
N THR A 494 2.04 24.97 -12.57
CA THR A 494 1.57 26.06 -11.68
C THR A 494 2.61 26.77 -10.80
N MET A 495 3.92 26.63 -11.02
CA MET A 495 4.89 27.19 -10.05
C MET A 495 5.34 28.63 -10.33
N SER A 496 5.26 29.48 -9.31
CA SER A 496 6.00 30.75 -9.20
C SER A 496 7.44 30.48 -8.77
N SER A 497 8.35 31.42 -9.05
CA SER A 497 9.75 31.36 -8.58
C SER A 497 9.88 31.29 -7.06
N ASP A 498 8.87 31.78 -6.35
CA ASP A 498 8.86 31.93 -4.90
C ASP A 498 8.59 30.59 -4.20
N THR A 499 7.90 29.65 -4.88
CA THR A 499 7.75 28.26 -4.41
C THR A 499 9.08 27.52 -4.46
N ASP A 500 9.88 27.67 -5.53
CA ASP A 500 11.21 27.04 -5.64
C ASP A 500 12.17 27.55 -4.55
N GLU A 501 12.10 28.84 -4.22
CA GLU A 501 12.92 29.47 -3.18
C GLU A 501 12.55 29.00 -1.77
N PHE A 502 11.26 28.93 -1.44
CA PHE A 502 10.77 28.35 -0.18
C PHE A 502 11.17 26.88 -0.02
N MET A 503 11.04 26.08 -1.08
CA MET A 503 11.40 24.65 -1.06
C MET A 503 12.90 24.44 -0.85
N THR A 504 13.72 25.28 -1.50
CA THR A 504 15.18 25.27 -1.29
C THR A 504 15.51 25.64 0.15
N ALA A 505 14.87 26.68 0.68
CA ALA A 505 15.07 27.11 2.06
C ALA A 505 14.63 26.05 3.09
N LEU A 506 13.55 25.32 2.83
CA LEU A 506 13.08 24.23 3.68
C LEU A 506 14.06 23.04 3.66
N SER A 507 14.57 22.66 2.49
CA SER A 507 15.63 21.65 2.38
C SER A 507 16.91 22.08 3.13
N GLU A 508 17.30 23.35 3.01
CA GLU A 508 18.46 23.90 3.75
C GLU A 508 18.22 24.12 5.25
N SER A 509 16.99 23.96 5.73
CA SER A 509 16.65 24.20 7.14
C SER A 509 16.88 22.99 8.05
N GLU A 510 17.15 21.82 7.48
CA GLU A 510 17.49 20.57 8.18
C GLU A 510 16.45 20.24 9.27
N LEU A 511 15.28 19.74 8.83
CA LEU A 511 14.21 19.30 9.72
C LEU A 511 14.71 18.17 10.64
N GLU A 512 14.62 18.37 11.94
CA GLU A 512 15.00 17.37 12.95
C GLU A 512 13.81 16.50 13.38
N VAL A 513 12.66 17.13 13.63
CA VAL A 513 11.44 16.47 14.11
C VAL A 513 10.23 17.20 13.55
N ALA A 514 9.23 16.46 13.08
CA ALA A 514 7.90 16.97 12.81
C ALA A 514 6.86 16.07 13.48
N ARG A 515 5.82 16.68 14.04
CA ARG A 515 4.70 15.97 14.67
C ARG A 515 3.39 16.59 14.22
N VAL A 516 2.40 15.74 13.97
CA VAL A 516 1.02 16.16 13.76
C VAL A 516 0.10 15.25 14.54
N ASP A 517 -0.85 15.84 15.25
CA ASP A 517 -1.93 15.14 15.93
C ASP A 517 -3.26 15.73 15.47
N GLY A 518 -4.23 14.87 15.19
CA GLY A 518 -5.60 15.28 14.96
C GLY A 518 -6.55 14.48 15.81
N ASN A 519 -7.59 15.16 16.28
CA ASN A 519 -8.65 14.58 17.07
C ASN A 519 -9.98 15.13 16.58
N ILE A 520 -10.94 14.26 16.37
CA ILE A 520 -12.33 14.60 16.13
C ILE A 520 -13.14 13.92 17.23
N ALA A 521 -13.79 14.71 18.07
CA ALA A 521 -14.62 14.21 19.15
C ALA A 521 -15.70 15.24 19.50
N ASP A 522 -16.89 14.76 19.88
CA ASP A 522 -18.00 15.60 20.37
C ASP A 522 -18.41 16.76 19.42
N GLY A 523 -18.22 16.59 18.11
CA GLY A 523 -18.52 17.63 17.12
C GLY A 523 -17.47 18.73 17.02
N THR A 524 -16.29 18.55 17.60
CA THR A 524 -15.13 19.45 17.47
C THR A 524 -14.01 18.74 16.73
N VAL A 525 -13.36 19.43 15.80
CA VAL A 525 -12.09 19.01 15.18
C VAL A 525 -10.97 19.80 15.83
N ARG A 526 -9.91 19.10 16.23
CA ARG A 526 -8.64 19.68 16.66
C ARG A 526 -7.54 19.12 15.77
N VAL A 527 -6.75 19.99 15.16
CA VAL A 527 -5.52 19.63 14.45
C VAL A 527 -4.39 20.42 15.08
N GLU A 528 -3.37 19.72 15.58
CA GLU A 528 -2.18 20.28 16.19
C GLU A 528 -0.97 19.76 15.40
N GLY A 529 -0.02 20.65 15.11
CA GLY A 529 1.18 20.29 14.37
C GLY A 529 2.35 21.14 14.79
N GLY A 530 3.54 20.59 14.65
CA GLY A 530 4.77 21.30 14.98
C GLY A 530 5.97 20.70 14.29
N ALA A 531 7.03 21.49 14.22
CA ALA A 531 8.29 21.07 13.64
C ALA A 531 9.46 21.76 14.33
N LYS A 532 10.60 21.06 14.37
CA LYS A 532 11.90 21.55 14.80
C LYS A 532 12.89 21.47 13.65
N PHE A 533 13.62 22.56 13.44
CA PHE A 533 14.62 22.72 12.38
C PHE A 533 15.95 23.13 13.00
N GLU A 534 17.06 22.62 12.47
CA GLU A 534 18.39 23.09 12.88
C GLU A 534 18.59 24.56 12.46
N ASN A 535 18.05 24.95 11.30
CA ASN A 535 18.26 26.28 10.71
C ASN A 535 16.98 26.95 10.19
N MET A 536 16.03 27.21 11.09
CA MET A 536 14.78 27.92 10.78
C MET A 536 14.98 29.31 10.13
N SER A 537 16.12 29.96 10.36
CA SER A 537 16.40 31.28 9.77
C SER A 537 16.35 31.28 8.23
N LYS A 538 16.68 30.15 7.59
CA LYS A 538 16.57 29.98 6.14
C LYS A 538 15.14 30.08 5.64
N VAL A 539 14.21 29.45 6.36
CA VAL A 539 12.78 29.47 6.04
C VAL A 539 12.21 30.86 6.38
N ALA A 540 12.58 31.42 7.54
CA ALA A 540 12.15 32.76 7.96
C ALA A 540 12.51 33.85 6.94
N ASP A 541 13.71 33.76 6.34
CA ASP A 541 14.21 34.72 5.34
C ASP A 541 13.36 34.73 4.05
N THR A 542 12.64 33.65 3.72
CA THR A 542 11.75 33.61 2.53
C THR A 542 10.44 34.40 2.71
N PHE A 543 10.05 34.68 3.95
CA PHE A 543 8.83 35.44 4.23
C PHE A 543 9.01 36.95 4.05
N SER A 544 10.23 37.48 4.17
CA SER A 544 10.50 38.90 3.91
C SER A 544 11.95 39.16 3.51
N ASP A 545 12.12 39.78 2.33
CA ASP A 545 13.42 40.28 1.86
C ASP A 545 13.90 41.53 2.60
N SER A 546 12.99 42.17 3.35
CA SER A 546 13.18 43.53 3.87
C SER A 546 13.46 43.59 5.37
N VAL A 547 13.09 42.55 6.12
CA VAL A 547 13.21 42.49 7.58
C VAL A 547 13.52 41.07 8.06
N SER A 548 14.33 40.95 9.12
CA SER A 548 14.64 39.65 9.73
C SER A 548 13.61 39.29 10.79
N ILE A 549 12.81 38.26 10.52
CA ILE A 549 11.80 37.73 11.43
C ILE A 549 12.48 36.86 12.49
N SER A 550 12.17 37.11 13.77
CA SER A 550 12.66 36.32 14.90
C SER A 550 11.62 35.42 15.53
N GLY A 551 10.33 35.67 15.29
CA GLY A 551 9.26 34.78 15.72
C GLY A 551 7.87 35.25 15.30
N MET A 552 6.89 34.40 15.57
CA MET A 552 5.46 34.68 15.33
C MET A 552 4.63 34.12 16.48
N ALA A 553 3.58 34.84 16.84
CA ALA A 553 2.59 34.37 17.80
C ALA A 553 1.19 34.85 17.38
N SER A 554 0.19 33.99 17.50
CA SER A 554 -1.21 34.40 17.43
C SER A 554 -1.69 34.94 18.77
N GLY A 555 -2.67 35.84 18.72
CA GLY A 555 -3.45 36.23 19.89
C GLY A 555 -4.92 36.31 19.53
N SER A 556 -5.77 35.73 20.38
CA SER A 556 -7.23 35.86 20.24
C SER A 556 -7.77 36.88 21.24
N ALA A 557 -8.55 37.84 20.74
CA ALA A 557 -9.22 38.86 21.53
C ALA A 557 -10.73 38.88 21.24
N GLY A 558 -11.46 37.86 21.68
CA GLY A 558 -12.90 37.77 21.47
C GLY A 558 -13.25 36.90 20.27
N ASN A 559 -13.63 37.50 19.14
CA ASN A 559 -13.96 36.80 17.88
C ASN A 559 -13.06 37.24 16.71
N SER A 560 -11.92 37.83 17.04
CA SER A 560 -10.90 38.29 16.10
C SER A 560 -9.57 37.65 16.50
N THR A 561 -8.86 37.14 15.51
CA THR A 561 -7.53 36.54 15.67
C THR A 561 -6.53 37.50 15.05
N SER A 562 -5.51 37.89 15.81
CA SER A 562 -4.43 38.75 15.32
C SER A 562 -3.14 37.93 15.29
N LEU A 563 -2.36 38.09 14.22
CA LEU A 563 -1.02 37.52 14.09
C LEU A 563 0.02 38.60 14.43
N TYR A 564 0.92 38.29 15.36
CA TYR A 564 2.03 39.15 15.76
C TYR A 564 3.34 38.57 15.22
N VAL A 565 4.03 39.33 14.36
CA VAL A 565 5.33 38.97 13.79
C VAL A 565 6.42 39.81 14.46
N TYR A 566 7.39 39.14 15.06
CA TYR A 566 8.52 39.77 15.73
C TYR A 566 9.68 39.94 14.75
N VAL A 567 10.21 41.17 14.69
CA VAL A 567 11.32 41.54 13.82
C VAL A 567 12.49 42.00 14.68
N ASP A 568 13.67 41.38 14.49
CA ASP A 568 14.88 41.73 15.24
C ASP A 568 15.54 43.02 14.73
N ASP A 569 15.51 43.25 13.42
CA ASP A 569 16.11 44.41 12.77
C ASP A 569 15.25 44.92 11.61
N MET A 570 14.69 46.12 11.78
CA MET A 570 13.95 46.85 10.76
C MET A 570 14.86 47.55 9.73
N GLY A 571 16.19 47.44 9.86
CA GLY A 571 17.17 48.12 9.00
C GLY A 571 17.26 49.63 9.22
N VAL A 572 16.59 50.14 10.27
CA VAL A 572 16.53 51.56 10.65
C VAL A 572 16.72 51.74 12.16
N ASP A 573 17.09 52.94 12.59
CA ASP A 573 17.18 53.30 14.01
C ASP A 573 15.77 53.56 14.58
N THR A 574 15.11 52.50 15.06
CA THR A 574 13.71 52.52 15.50
C THR A 574 13.43 53.46 16.69
N GLU A 575 14.45 53.83 17.48
CA GLU A 575 14.31 54.82 18.58
C GLU A 575 13.91 56.21 18.06
N SER A 576 14.24 56.53 16.80
CA SER A 576 13.98 57.83 16.20
C SER A 576 13.25 57.76 14.85
N ALA A 577 12.92 56.55 14.40
CA ALA A 577 12.23 56.31 13.15
C ALA A 577 10.76 56.67 13.25
N THR A 578 10.24 57.23 12.16
CA THR A 578 8.83 57.56 11.97
C THR A 578 8.25 56.71 10.84
N LYS A 579 6.93 56.74 10.62
CA LYS A 579 6.30 56.05 9.47
C LYS A 579 7.03 56.35 8.15
N SER A 580 7.45 57.60 7.92
CA SER A 580 8.14 57.98 6.69
C SER A 580 9.53 57.38 6.52
N ASP A 581 10.14 56.87 7.60
CA ASP A 581 11.44 56.22 7.55
C ASP A 581 11.31 54.73 7.19
N ILE A 582 10.15 54.10 7.44
CA ILE A 582 9.88 52.67 7.18
C ILE A 582 8.84 52.40 6.07
N GLU A 583 8.18 53.42 5.54
CA GLU A 583 7.17 53.30 4.45
C GLU A 583 7.71 52.72 3.13
N HIS A 584 9.02 52.50 3.04
CA HIS A 584 9.68 51.89 1.90
C HIS A 584 9.88 50.38 2.04
N LEU A 585 9.61 49.82 3.23
CA LEU A 585 9.62 48.38 3.49
C LEU A 585 8.30 47.79 3.01
N ASP A 586 8.35 46.59 2.44
CA ASP A 586 7.18 45.96 1.83
C ASP A 586 6.10 45.59 2.86
N VAL A 587 6.47 45.51 4.13
CA VAL A 587 5.55 45.26 5.27
C VAL A 587 4.76 46.50 5.72
N VAL A 588 5.03 47.70 5.16
CA VAL A 588 4.38 48.96 5.57
C VAL A 588 3.62 49.62 4.43
N GLY A 589 2.30 49.68 4.56
CA GLY A 589 1.37 50.18 3.56
C GLY A 589 0.87 51.59 3.82
N SER A 590 0.04 52.07 2.89
CA SER A 590 -0.66 53.34 3.06
C SER A 590 -1.65 53.31 4.23
N GLU A 591 -2.21 52.14 4.54
CA GLU A 591 -3.24 51.93 5.55
C GLU A 591 -2.67 51.52 6.92
N THR A 592 -1.42 51.04 6.97
CA THR A 592 -0.69 50.68 8.20
C THR A 592 -0.59 51.82 9.21
N THR A 593 -0.89 51.55 10.48
CA THR A 593 -0.64 52.48 11.59
C THR A 593 0.71 52.17 12.22
N VAL A 594 1.56 53.19 12.42
CA VAL A 594 2.90 53.02 13.02
C VAL A 594 2.94 53.72 14.37
N HIS A 595 3.32 52.99 15.41
CA HIS A 595 3.52 53.48 16.77
C HIS A 595 5.02 53.63 17.03
N GLU A 596 5.46 54.86 17.35
CA GLU A 596 6.87 55.17 17.60
C GLU A 596 7.35 54.56 18.92
N ALA A 597 8.67 54.34 19.03
CA ALA A 597 9.27 53.75 20.23
C ALA A 597 8.92 54.55 21.50
N GLY A 598 8.36 53.84 22.50
CA GLY A 598 7.95 54.41 23.77
C GLY A 598 6.58 55.11 23.78
N GLU A 599 5.81 55.05 22.69
CA GLU A 599 4.43 55.57 22.64
C GLU A 599 3.36 54.53 23.03
N TRP A 600 3.73 53.26 23.12
CA TRP A 600 2.88 52.12 23.46
C TRP A 600 3.34 51.46 24.78
N ASP A 601 2.43 50.78 25.49
CA ASP A 601 2.65 50.08 26.78
C ASP A 601 1.87 48.74 26.80
N GLU A 602 1.69 48.17 25.61
CA GLU A 602 0.93 46.93 25.38
C GLU A 602 1.86 45.72 25.50
N GLU A 603 1.36 44.65 26.13
CA GLU A 603 2.04 43.36 26.19
C GLU A 603 1.48 42.49 25.06
N PHE A 604 2.34 42.08 24.13
CA PHE A 604 1.97 41.22 23.00
C PHE A 604 2.15 39.74 23.37
N PRO A 605 1.37 38.82 22.77
CA PRO A 605 1.57 37.39 22.91
C PRO A 605 2.95 36.99 22.37
N GLU A 606 3.73 36.24 23.14
CA GLU A 606 5.03 35.69 22.71
C GLU A 606 4.88 34.21 22.32
N PRO A 607 5.75 33.67 21.44
CA PRO A 607 5.80 32.24 21.16
C PRO A 607 6.03 31.43 22.45
N ASP A 608 5.19 30.44 22.73
CA ASP A 608 5.37 29.54 23.88
C ASP A 608 6.34 28.39 23.54
N THR A 609 7.63 28.72 23.48
CA THR A 609 8.72 27.79 23.13
C THR A 609 8.74 26.54 24.03
N ASP A 610 8.40 26.68 25.32
CA ASP A 610 8.37 25.57 26.27
C ASP A 610 7.25 24.58 25.90
N ALA A 611 6.05 25.08 25.57
CA ALA A 611 4.94 24.25 25.12
C ALA A 611 5.22 23.57 23.77
N MET A 612 5.83 24.29 22.80
CA MET A 612 6.20 23.72 21.50
C MET A 612 7.24 22.60 21.64
N SER A 613 8.24 22.79 22.52
CA SER A 613 9.26 21.78 22.81
C SER A 613 8.66 20.55 23.49
N GLU A 614 7.75 20.75 24.45
CA GLU A 614 7.04 19.66 25.13
C GLU A 614 6.18 18.84 24.16
N TYR A 615 5.47 19.51 23.24
CA TYR A 615 4.66 18.87 22.21
C TYR A 615 5.49 17.98 21.27
N LEU A 616 6.62 18.49 20.79
CA LEU A 616 7.55 17.77 19.91
C LEU A 616 8.40 16.72 20.64
N GLY A 617 8.30 16.62 21.96
CA GLY A 617 9.10 15.68 22.76
C GLY A 617 10.59 16.01 22.79
N VAL A 618 10.98 17.20 22.33
CA VAL A 618 12.38 17.66 22.32
C VAL A 618 12.71 18.32 23.66
N ALA A 619 13.78 17.87 24.31
CA ALA A 619 14.19 18.45 25.59
C ALA A 619 14.65 19.90 25.37
N SER A 620 13.93 20.87 25.92
CA SER A 620 14.35 22.27 26.00
C SER A 620 15.75 22.31 26.64
N GLU A 621 16.77 22.73 25.88
CA GLU A 621 18.17 22.65 26.27
C GLU A 621 18.47 23.60 27.45
N LYS A 622 18.15 23.14 28.66
CA LYS A 622 18.94 23.47 29.84
C LYS A 622 19.57 22.21 30.38
N SER A 623 20.74 21.94 29.79
CA SER A 623 21.85 21.09 30.25
C SER A 623 21.64 19.58 30.21
N SER A 624 22.32 18.91 29.26
CA SER A 624 23.53 18.12 29.55
C SER A 624 24.26 17.70 28.27
N GLU A 625 25.55 18.01 28.21
CA GLU A 625 26.49 17.45 27.24
C GLU A 625 26.51 15.91 27.31
N SER A 626 26.32 15.25 26.17
CA SER A 626 26.95 13.95 25.89
C SER A 626 27.30 13.85 24.42
N ASN A 627 28.61 13.87 24.16
CA ASN A 627 29.21 13.48 22.89
C ASN A 627 28.83 12.05 22.53
N GLU A 628 28.48 11.82 21.26
CA GLU A 628 29.03 10.72 20.48
C GLU A 628 29.26 11.21 19.04
N SER A 629 30.39 10.79 18.47
CA SER A 629 30.83 11.16 17.13
C SER A 629 30.91 9.87 16.33
N GLY A 630 30.14 9.77 15.25
CA GLY A 630 30.29 8.77 14.19
C GLY A 630 30.63 9.49 12.89
N ASP A 631 31.79 9.17 12.31
CA ASP A 631 32.20 9.62 10.97
C ASP A 631 31.36 8.87 9.92
N GLY A 632 30.86 9.61 8.92
CA GLY A 632 29.97 9.07 7.89
C GLY A 632 30.64 8.28 6.76
N ASP A 633 29.76 7.67 5.96
CA ASP A 633 29.99 7.36 4.56
C ASP A 633 28.76 7.84 3.77
N GLY A 634 28.98 8.48 2.63
CA GLY A 634 27.92 9.01 1.78
C GLY A 634 27.64 8.02 0.67
N GLY A 635 26.65 7.17 0.88
CA GLY A 635 25.98 6.36 -0.15
C GLY A 635 24.92 7.18 -0.87
N SER A 636 24.65 6.85 -2.13
CA SER A 636 23.60 7.49 -2.92
C SER A 636 22.36 6.61 -2.85
N ASP A 637 21.51 6.85 -1.86
CA ASP A 637 20.33 6.00 -1.65
C ASP A 637 19.22 6.41 -2.61
N THR A 638 19.07 5.61 -3.65
CA THR A 638 17.89 5.59 -4.51
C THR A 638 16.72 5.04 -3.69
N VAL A 639 15.97 5.95 -3.08
CA VAL A 639 14.70 5.67 -2.40
C VAL A 639 13.76 4.89 -3.34
N PRO A 640 13.43 3.62 -3.04
CA PRO A 640 12.31 2.94 -3.70
C PRO A 640 11.05 3.74 -3.34
N GLY A 641 10.34 4.22 -4.36
CA GLY A 641 9.27 5.21 -4.19
C GLY A 641 8.30 4.87 -3.05
N PHE A 642 8.09 5.82 -2.15
CA PHE A 642 7.10 5.84 -1.07
C PHE A 642 5.64 5.78 -1.59
N GLY A 643 5.28 4.74 -2.33
CA GLY A 643 4.00 4.62 -3.03
C GLY A 643 3.02 3.60 -2.44
N VAL A 644 3.43 2.71 -1.53
CA VAL A 644 2.67 1.47 -1.29
C VAL A 644 2.23 1.25 0.16
N GLY A 645 2.92 1.80 1.17
CA GLY A 645 2.52 1.63 2.58
C GLY A 645 1.33 2.51 3.01
N VAL A 646 1.33 3.78 2.59
CA VAL A 646 0.28 4.76 2.95
C VAL A 646 -1.01 4.57 2.14
N THR A 647 -0.91 3.99 0.94
CA THR A 647 -2.07 3.74 0.05
C THR A 647 -2.98 2.61 0.53
N ALA A 648 -2.49 1.66 1.32
CA ALA A 648 -3.33 0.61 1.91
C ALA A 648 -4.27 1.17 3.00
N ILE A 649 -3.75 2.05 3.86
CA ILE A 649 -4.52 2.73 4.92
C ILE A 649 -5.46 3.79 4.31
N ALA A 650 -4.96 4.57 3.35
CA ALA A 650 -5.81 5.50 2.59
C ALA A 650 -6.88 4.75 1.79
N GLY A 651 -6.58 3.58 1.22
CA GLY A 651 -7.51 2.72 0.50
C GLY A 651 -8.61 2.12 1.40
N LEU A 652 -8.27 1.76 2.65
CA LEU A 652 -9.22 1.36 3.69
C LEU A 652 -10.18 2.49 4.06
N LEU A 653 -9.65 3.68 4.32
CA LEU A 653 -10.44 4.88 4.60
C LEU A 653 -11.30 5.29 3.39
N THR A 654 -10.75 5.20 2.18
CA THR A 654 -11.46 5.47 0.92
C THR A 654 -12.55 4.45 0.65
N ALA A 655 -12.35 3.15 0.91
CA ALA A 655 -13.37 2.13 0.73
C ALA A 655 -14.52 2.27 1.74
N LEU A 656 -14.22 2.65 2.99
CA LEU A 656 -15.21 3.01 4.00
C LEU A 656 -15.99 4.28 3.63
N VAL A 657 -15.32 5.30 3.07
CA VAL A 657 -15.94 6.55 2.61
C VAL A 657 -16.70 6.38 1.29
N LEU A 658 -16.23 5.57 0.34
CA LEU A 658 -16.93 5.28 -0.92
C LEU A 658 -18.17 4.38 -0.69
N ARG A 659 -18.21 3.60 0.40
CA ARG A 659 -19.43 2.94 0.89
C ARG A 659 -20.53 3.95 1.26
N ARG A 660 -20.17 5.19 1.64
CA ARG A 660 -21.08 6.28 2.02
C ARG A 660 -21.79 6.94 0.82
N GLN A 661 -21.26 6.80 -0.40
CA GLN A 661 -21.81 7.45 -1.60
C GLN A 661 -22.70 6.56 -2.49
N ALA A 662 -22.90 5.27 -2.17
CA ALA A 662 -23.66 4.32 -3.00
C ALA A 662 -24.71 3.53 -2.20
#